data_AF-A0A954L2W0-F1
#
_entry.id   AF-A0A954L2W0-F1
#
_cell.length_a   1.000
_cell.length_b   1.000
_cell.length_c   1.000
_cell.angle_alpha   90.00
_cell.angle_beta   90.00
_cell.angle_gamma   90.00
#
_symmetry.space_group_name_H-M   'P 1'
#
loop_
_entity.id
_entity.type
_entity.pdbx_description
1 polymer ?
#
loop_
_entity_poly.entity_id
_entity_poly.type
_entity_poly.pdbx_seq_one_letter_code
_entity_poly.pdbx_strand_id
1 'polypeptide(L)'
;EALRCIRTHEWKYVHRHPNGPHELYDLKNDPDEFNNLYQASQPKVAVIAPRDELRPASVQTVSDPAGGSFASGSGSTPGSAAVRDDSAGRDDQAAPEEARHAERDGDFVQQRLHDRLNAFFAEYASPKYDLYNGGGAQSFIYDGVEEEIAQAAPVEPPALPEGYTPQQFTLPDGFSAQLVAGPPLVNHPTMGCFDDTGRLFICDGDGVNMSAAELEAKLPNHIKMLEDTDGDGRFDKSTMFADRMTFPMGGAWHDGALYVASPPNIWRLEDTDGDGVADNRDILVDKFGYTGNAASIHGCFFHPNGRLYWCDGYHGHEIKDAAGNLTSQKKGSYIFSCRPDGSDVQIHCGGGMDNPVEVDFTDEGDVIGTVNILYTRPRIDCLVHWQYGGAYPHREAFLEEWPVTGELLEPIHKFGHVAISGTMRYRSGVMNHNWRDNFFATQFNLGKVVRLELERRGSTYSVTERQFLSCDNRDFHPTDVIEDADGSLLVVDTGGWFYRGCPTSQIAKPDILGGIYRIRRDGMTTVPDPRGKQIDWAARSETQLMQDLKDTRYAVREQAVQECVRRGDAVVPKLASAVKNADLTARQNAIWALTRMLGQNDQANVAITAPRDEPRRATVRTTYDGTSGSLDSKPQNLHFARVQGNGKVGQTVEPDSAMPRHAERDGY
;
A
#
# COMPACT_ATOMS: atom_id res chain seq x y z
N GLU A 1 15.49 -24.92 -10.14
CA GLU A 1 15.01 -26.10 -10.89
C GLU A 1 14.52 -25.66 -12.26
N ALA A 2 14.56 -26.54 -13.28
CA ALA A 2 14.09 -26.19 -14.62
C ALA A 2 12.58 -26.46 -14.75
N LEU A 3 11.84 -25.51 -15.31
CA LEU A 3 10.38 -25.59 -15.47
C LEU A 3 9.99 -25.18 -16.89
N ARG A 4 9.13 -25.98 -17.52
CA ARG A 4 8.46 -25.69 -18.80
C ARG A 4 6.96 -25.65 -18.55
N CYS A 5 6.27 -24.62 -19.03
CA CYS A 5 4.82 -24.46 -18.84
C CYS A 5 4.13 -24.12 -20.17
N ILE A 6 2.93 -24.68 -20.40
CA ILE A 6 2.02 -24.26 -21.47
C ILE A 6 0.64 -23.99 -20.86
N ARG A 7 0.07 -22.81 -21.20
CA ARG A 7 -1.29 -22.41 -20.83
C ARG A 7 -2.13 -22.25 -22.10
N THR A 8 -3.38 -22.66 -22.02
CA THR A 8 -4.43 -22.42 -23.01
C THR A 8 -5.66 -21.84 -22.29
N HIS A 9 -6.74 -21.54 -23.01
CA HIS A 9 -7.99 -21.08 -22.37
C HIS A 9 -8.68 -22.16 -21.52
N GLU A 10 -8.41 -23.44 -21.77
CA GLU A 10 -9.06 -24.56 -21.08
C GLU A 10 -8.11 -25.33 -20.15
N TRP A 11 -6.80 -25.30 -20.40
CA TRP A 11 -5.83 -26.15 -19.69
C TRP A 11 -4.48 -25.47 -19.44
N LYS A 12 -3.87 -25.76 -18.29
CA LYS A 12 -2.47 -25.45 -17.96
C LYS A 12 -1.72 -26.74 -17.62
N TYR A 13 -0.53 -26.91 -18.20
CA TYR A 13 0.38 -28.00 -17.87
C TYR A 13 1.76 -27.45 -17.53
N VAL A 14 2.30 -27.89 -16.38
CA VAL A 14 3.60 -27.49 -15.84
C VAL A 14 4.47 -28.73 -15.68
N HIS A 15 5.63 -28.74 -16.33
CA HIS A 15 6.58 -29.84 -16.25
C HIS A 15 7.86 -29.35 -15.55
N ARG A 16 8.25 -30.04 -14.48
CA ARG A 16 9.43 -29.75 -13.65
C ARG A 16 10.53 -30.79 -13.91
N HIS A 17 11.80 -30.36 -13.97
CA HIS A 17 12.97 -31.19 -14.30
C HIS A 17 14.14 -30.88 -13.35
N PRO A 18 14.95 -31.88 -12.93
CA PRO A 18 14.95 -33.28 -13.38
C PRO A 18 13.86 -34.16 -12.75
N ASN A 19 13.33 -33.76 -11.61
CA ASN A 19 12.25 -34.43 -10.91
C ASN A 19 11.24 -33.38 -10.45
N GLY A 20 9.99 -33.79 -10.23
CA GLY A 20 9.02 -32.98 -9.52
C GLY A 20 7.59 -33.51 -9.68
N PRO A 21 6.67 -33.13 -8.79
CA PRO A 21 5.25 -33.26 -9.08
C PRO A 21 4.92 -32.26 -10.20
N HIS A 22 4.76 -32.77 -11.41
CA HIS A 22 4.23 -31.97 -12.52
C HIS A 22 2.79 -31.56 -12.17
N GLU A 23 2.28 -30.53 -12.84
CA GLU A 23 0.93 -30.00 -12.57
C GLU A 23 0.08 -29.98 -13.84
N LEU A 24 -1.20 -30.32 -13.69
CA LEU A 24 -2.21 -30.23 -14.74
C LEU A 24 -3.47 -29.62 -14.14
N TYR A 25 -3.98 -28.55 -14.75
CA TYR A 25 -5.17 -27.83 -14.29
C TYR A 25 -6.16 -27.65 -15.44
N ASP A 26 -7.43 -27.95 -15.17
CA ASP A 26 -8.58 -27.61 -16.03
C ASP A 26 -9.01 -26.17 -15.73
N LEU A 27 -8.49 -25.21 -16.47
CA LEU A 27 -8.75 -23.78 -16.26
C LEU A 27 -10.19 -23.36 -16.59
N LYS A 28 -10.98 -24.24 -17.20
CA LYS A 28 -12.38 -23.98 -17.53
C LYS A 28 -13.29 -24.24 -16.34
N ASN A 29 -12.92 -25.22 -15.50
CA ASN A 29 -13.67 -25.63 -14.30
C ASN A 29 -12.97 -25.24 -12.98
N ASP A 30 -11.66 -25.00 -13.02
CA ASP A 30 -10.79 -24.60 -11.91
C ASP A 30 -9.83 -23.46 -12.39
N PRO A 31 -10.38 -22.25 -12.66
CA PRO A 31 -9.60 -21.13 -13.20
C PRO A 31 -8.52 -20.61 -12.24
N ASP A 32 -8.72 -20.85 -10.94
CA ASP A 32 -7.85 -20.44 -9.83
C ASP A 32 -6.80 -21.53 -9.46
N GLU A 33 -6.79 -22.66 -10.17
CA GLU A 33 -5.77 -23.72 -10.07
C GLU A 33 -5.68 -24.41 -8.68
N PHE A 34 -6.81 -24.61 -8.01
CA PHE A 34 -6.86 -25.29 -6.71
C PHE A 34 -6.68 -26.81 -6.79
N ASN A 35 -7.00 -27.44 -7.93
CA ASN A 35 -7.06 -28.89 -8.09
C ASN A 35 -6.03 -29.38 -9.11
N ASN A 36 -4.84 -29.81 -8.64
CA ASN A 36 -3.84 -30.43 -9.50
C ASN A 36 -4.28 -31.85 -9.92
N LEU A 37 -4.66 -32.00 -11.18
CA LEU A 37 -5.14 -33.25 -11.78
C LEU A 37 -4.00 -34.24 -12.11
N TYR A 38 -2.74 -33.81 -12.10
CA TYR A 38 -1.59 -34.66 -12.46
C TYR A 38 -1.40 -35.88 -11.53
N GLN A 39 -1.93 -35.81 -10.31
CA GLN A 39 -1.85 -36.91 -9.33
C GLN A 39 -3.19 -37.60 -9.07
N ALA A 40 -4.23 -37.33 -9.87
CA ALA A 40 -5.58 -37.84 -9.64
C ALA A 40 -5.72 -39.37 -9.76
N SER A 41 -4.71 -40.07 -10.27
CA SER A 41 -4.62 -41.54 -10.31
C SER A 41 -4.30 -42.20 -8.96
N GLN A 42 -4.37 -41.47 -7.84
CA GLN A 42 -4.49 -42.04 -6.49
C GLN A 42 -5.75 -41.54 -5.79
N PRO A 43 -6.61 -42.44 -5.25
CA PRO A 43 -7.93 -42.06 -4.79
C PRO A 43 -7.91 -41.28 -3.47
N LYS A 44 -8.24 -39.99 -3.53
CA LYS A 44 -8.76 -39.23 -2.39
C LYS A 44 -10.22 -38.86 -2.65
N VAL A 45 -11.12 -39.62 -2.04
CA VAL A 45 -12.55 -39.30 -2.02
C VAL A 45 -12.77 -38.08 -1.12
N ALA A 46 -13.25 -36.98 -1.69
CA ALA A 46 -13.89 -35.89 -0.97
C ALA A 46 -15.17 -35.51 -1.73
N VAL A 47 -16.32 -35.59 -1.05
CA VAL A 47 -17.64 -35.45 -1.67
C VAL A 47 -18.04 -33.98 -1.76
N ILE A 48 -18.50 -33.55 -2.94
CA ILE A 48 -19.31 -32.33 -3.10
C ILE A 48 -20.66 -32.74 -3.69
N ALA A 49 -21.75 -32.37 -3.02
CA ALA A 49 -23.11 -32.68 -3.45
C ALA A 49 -23.64 -31.63 -4.46
N PRO A 50 -24.54 -31.99 -5.39
CA PRO A 50 -24.96 -31.09 -6.47
C PRO A 50 -25.97 -30.03 -6.00
N ARG A 51 -25.95 -28.88 -6.68
CA ARG A 51 -27.11 -27.99 -6.80
C ARG A 51 -27.60 -28.05 -8.24
N ASP A 52 -28.86 -28.44 -8.41
CA ASP A 52 -29.56 -28.42 -9.68
C ASP A 52 -30.63 -27.31 -9.72
N GLU A 53 -31.12 -27.03 -10.95
CA GLU A 53 -32.18 -26.09 -11.31
C GLU A 53 -31.84 -24.58 -11.12
N LEU A 54 -31.85 -23.70 -12.14
CA LEU A 54 -32.90 -23.51 -13.14
C LEU A 54 -32.40 -22.88 -14.47
N ARG A 55 -32.89 -23.44 -15.58
CA ARG A 55 -33.16 -22.79 -16.88
C ARG A 55 -34.69 -22.98 -17.13
N PRO A 56 -35.41 -22.24 -18.03
CA PRO A 56 -34.91 -21.80 -19.34
C PRO A 56 -35.48 -20.52 -20.03
N ALA A 57 -34.71 -20.07 -21.04
CA ALA A 57 -35.09 -19.60 -22.38
C ALA A 57 -36.05 -18.41 -22.64
N SER A 58 -35.53 -17.38 -23.33
CA SER A 58 -35.95 -16.85 -24.67
C SER A 58 -35.16 -15.54 -24.98
N VAL A 59 -35.07 -14.95 -26.19
CA VAL A 59 -35.61 -15.20 -27.55
C VAL A 59 -34.44 -15.29 -28.59
N GLN A 60 -34.76 -15.56 -29.85
CA GLN A 60 -33.93 -15.79 -31.05
C GLN A 60 -33.07 -14.63 -31.61
N THR A 61 -32.04 -15.02 -32.37
CA THR A 61 -31.43 -14.27 -33.49
C THR A 61 -31.91 -14.78 -34.86
N VAL A 62 -31.76 -13.94 -35.89
CA VAL A 62 -32.03 -14.17 -37.33
C VAL A 62 -30.82 -14.88 -37.99
N SER A 63 -30.88 -15.77 -38.99
CA SER A 63 -31.93 -16.27 -39.93
C SER A 63 -31.68 -17.72 -40.44
N ASP A 64 -32.72 -18.30 -41.07
CA ASP A 64 -32.82 -19.21 -42.25
C ASP A 64 -31.58 -19.71 -43.06
N PRO A 65 -31.71 -20.79 -43.91
CA PRO A 65 -32.93 -21.57 -44.22
C PRO A 65 -32.83 -23.13 -44.32
N ALA A 66 -34.01 -23.78 -44.24
CA ALA A 66 -34.44 -25.08 -44.84
C ALA A 66 -33.70 -26.41 -44.51
N GLY A 67 -34.39 -27.55 -44.26
CA GLY A 67 -35.83 -27.81 -44.10
C GLY A 67 -36.19 -29.32 -44.02
N GLY A 68 -37.35 -29.67 -43.43
CA GLY A 68 -37.96 -31.02 -43.37
C GLY A 68 -37.72 -31.79 -42.04
N SER A 69 -38.75 -32.03 -41.19
CA SER A 69 -39.80 -33.10 -41.30
C SER A 69 -39.34 -34.46 -40.73
N PHE A 70 -39.96 -35.13 -39.76
CA PHE A 70 -41.19 -34.89 -38.95
C PHE A 70 -41.16 -35.72 -37.62
N ALA A 71 -42.16 -35.54 -36.76
CA ALA A 71 -42.45 -36.17 -35.43
C ALA A 71 -42.37 -37.72 -35.34
N SER A 72 -42.57 -38.47 -34.23
CA SER A 72 -43.13 -38.33 -32.85
C SER A 72 -42.74 -39.61 -32.05
N GLY A 73 -42.84 -39.81 -30.73
CA GLY A 73 -43.42 -39.06 -29.61
C GLY A 73 -44.16 -40.01 -28.62
N SER A 74 -44.01 -39.84 -27.29
CA SER A 74 -44.78 -40.46 -26.16
C SER A 74 -44.73 -42.00 -25.98
N GLY A 75 -44.97 -42.60 -24.80
CA GLY A 75 -45.33 -42.05 -23.46
C GLY A 75 -45.14 -43.11 -22.34
N SER A 76 -44.96 -42.69 -21.07
CA SER A 76 -46.01 -42.65 -20.02
C SER A 76 -46.32 -44.01 -19.33
N THR A 77 -45.72 -44.34 -18.17
CA THR A 77 -46.23 -44.16 -16.76
C THR A 77 -47.34 -45.16 -16.30
N PRO A 78 -47.66 -45.30 -15.00
CA PRO A 78 -46.82 -45.47 -13.79
C PRO A 78 -47.39 -46.53 -12.78
N GLY A 79 -46.82 -46.61 -11.57
CA GLY A 79 -47.43 -47.22 -10.36
C GLY A 79 -46.58 -48.36 -9.76
N SER A 80 -45.90 -48.22 -8.62
CA SER A 80 -46.39 -48.11 -7.23
C SER A 80 -47.26 -49.29 -6.76
N ALA A 81 -47.08 -49.91 -5.60
CA ALA A 81 -45.98 -49.97 -4.64
C ALA A 81 -46.33 -51.05 -3.59
N ALA A 82 -45.34 -51.75 -3.01
CA ALA A 82 -45.24 -52.08 -1.58
C ALA A 82 -44.43 -53.35 -1.27
N VAL A 83 -43.22 -53.14 -0.72
CA VAL A 83 -42.67 -53.77 0.49
C VAL A 83 -42.87 -55.28 0.70
N ARG A 84 -41.78 -56.05 0.65
CA ARG A 84 -41.18 -56.68 1.86
C ARG A 84 -39.77 -57.22 1.65
N ASP A 85 -38.93 -56.87 2.60
CA ASP A 85 -37.62 -57.41 2.99
C ASP A 85 -37.37 -58.91 2.78
N ASP A 86 -36.13 -59.38 2.71
CA ASP A 86 -34.86 -58.76 2.28
C ASP A 86 -33.84 -59.90 2.22
N SER A 87 -33.18 -60.14 1.07
CA SER A 87 -32.01 -61.06 1.02
C SER A 87 -31.26 -61.00 -0.31
N ALA A 88 -29.92 -61.07 -0.17
CA ALA A 88 -28.91 -61.39 -1.18
C ALA A 88 -28.49 -60.31 -2.22
N GLY A 89 -27.19 -60.02 -2.22
CA GLY A 89 -26.42 -59.37 -3.29
C GLY A 89 -25.01 -59.09 -2.76
N ARG A 90 -23.93 -59.81 -3.11
CA ARG A 90 -23.33 -60.23 -4.40
C ARG A 90 -22.53 -59.14 -5.13
N ASP A 91 -21.32 -59.58 -5.47
CA ASP A 91 -20.55 -59.37 -6.70
C ASP A 91 -20.14 -57.95 -7.12
N ASP A 92 -18.82 -57.86 -7.35
CA ASP A 92 -18.07 -56.79 -8.01
C ASP A 92 -18.88 -55.93 -8.99
N GLN A 93 -19.16 -54.68 -8.59
CA GLN A 93 -19.53 -53.64 -9.54
C GLN A 93 -18.28 -52.98 -10.11
N ALA A 94 -18.14 -53.08 -11.43
CA ALA A 94 -17.16 -52.30 -12.17
C ALA A 94 -17.43 -50.80 -11.98
N ALA A 95 -16.35 -50.02 -11.80
CA ALA A 95 -16.44 -48.56 -11.73
C ALA A 95 -17.17 -47.96 -12.96
N PRO A 96 -17.95 -46.87 -12.79
CA PRO A 96 -18.77 -46.30 -13.86
C PRO A 96 -17.96 -45.97 -15.12
N GLU A 97 -18.58 -46.18 -16.28
CA GLU A 97 -17.97 -45.94 -17.60
C GLU A 97 -17.54 -44.48 -17.78
N GLU A 98 -18.23 -43.54 -17.12
CA GLU A 98 -17.91 -42.10 -17.05
C GLU A 98 -16.58 -41.81 -16.32
N ALA A 99 -16.28 -42.51 -15.22
CA ALA A 99 -15.03 -42.32 -14.48
C ALA A 99 -13.81 -42.76 -15.31
N ARG A 100 -13.96 -43.87 -16.06
CA ARG A 100 -12.95 -44.36 -17.01
C ARG A 100 -12.80 -43.46 -18.24
N HIS A 101 -13.81 -42.64 -18.54
CA HIS A 101 -13.74 -41.63 -19.59
C HIS A 101 -12.95 -40.40 -19.14
N ALA A 102 -13.21 -39.90 -17.94
CA ALA A 102 -12.50 -38.75 -17.38
C ALA A 102 -10.99 -39.00 -17.19
N GLU A 103 -10.57 -40.17 -16.70
CA GLU A 103 -9.15 -40.55 -16.61
C GLU A 103 -8.49 -40.59 -18.01
N ARG A 104 -9.16 -41.17 -19.01
CA ARG A 104 -8.66 -41.24 -20.39
C ARG A 104 -8.51 -39.88 -21.06
N ASP A 105 -9.44 -38.97 -20.80
CA ASP A 105 -9.37 -37.60 -21.34
C ASP A 105 -8.25 -36.80 -20.66
N GLY A 106 -8.01 -36.99 -19.35
CA GLY A 106 -6.89 -36.38 -18.62
C GLY A 106 -5.52 -36.78 -19.17
N ASP A 107 -5.26 -38.08 -19.32
CA ASP A 107 -4.01 -38.60 -19.90
C ASP A 107 -3.77 -38.10 -21.34
N PHE A 108 -4.83 -38.07 -22.16
CA PHE A 108 -4.77 -37.58 -23.53
C PHE A 108 -4.45 -36.08 -23.59
N VAL A 109 -5.08 -35.27 -22.73
CA VAL A 109 -4.79 -33.84 -22.60
C VAL A 109 -3.35 -33.61 -22.15
N GLN A 110 -2.88 -34.35 -21.14
CA GLN A 110 -1.50 -34.28 -20.66
C GLN A 110 -0.50 -34.55 -21.79
N GLN A 111 -0.65 -35.66 -22.52
CA GLN A 111 0.25 -35.99 -23.62
C GLN A 111 0.24 -34.91 -24.70
N ARG A 112 -0.95 -34.44 -25.11
CA ARG A 112 -1.10 -33.39 -26.14
C ARG A 112 -0.46 -32.06 -25.71
N LEU A 113 -0.55 -31.69 -24.44
CA LEU A 113 0.10 -30.48 -23.91
C LEU A 113 1.62 -30.66 -23.81
N HIS A 114 2.07 -31.85 -23.40
CA HIS A 114 3.50 -32.19 -23.36
C HIS A 114 4.14 -32.15 -24.76
N ASP A 115 3.49 -32.72 -25.79
CA ASP A 115 3.97 -32.70 -27.16
C ASP A 115 4.05 -31.27 -27.72
N ARG A 116 3.05 -30.43 -27.43
CA ARG A 116 3.07 -29.00 -27.80
C ARG A 116 4.17 -28.21 -27.08
N LEU A 117 4.42 -28.53 -25.81
CA LEU A 117 5.48 -27.93 -25.01
C LEU A 117 6.85 -28.28 -25.62
N ASN A 118 7.06 -29.55 -25.98
CA ASN A 118 8.28 -30.01 -26.65
C ASN A 118 8.46 -29.39 -28.03
N ALA A 119 7.40 -29.30 -28.84
CA ALA A 119 7.44 -28.64 -30.15
C ALA A 119 7.81 -27.15 -30.03
N PHE A 120 7.21 -26.42 -29.08
CA PHE A 120 7.55 -25.03 -28.81
C PHE A 120 9.02 -24.85 -28.41
N PHE A 121 9.52 -25.63 -27.45
CA PHE A 121 10.93 -25.49 -27.06
C PHE A 121 11.91 -26.00 -28.13
N ALA A 122 11.53 -26.96 -28.98
CA ALA A 122 12.35 -27.37 -30.13
C ALA A 122 12.47 -26.28 -31.21
N GLU A 123 11.46 -25.41 -31.36
CA GLU A 123 11.46 -24.31 -32.33
C GLU A 123 12.06 -23.01 -31.76
N TYR A 124 11.78 -22.69 -30.49
CA TYR A 124 12.06 -21.37 -29.90
C TYR A 124 13.17 -21.36 -28.82
N ALA A 125 13.66 -22.50 -28.33
CA ALA A 125 14.76 -22.50 -27.35
C ALA A 125 16.10 -22.13 -28.01
N SER A 126 16.90 -21.31 -27.31
CA SER A 126 18.31 -21.16 -27.65
C SER A 126 19.08 -22.38 -27.13
N PRO A 127 19.80 -23.15 -27.97
CA PRO A 127 20.56 -24.32 -27.50
C PRO A 127 21.61 -24.00 -26.42
N LYS A 128 22.11 -22.75 -26.41
CA LYS A 128 23.03 -22.25 -25.37
C LYS A 128 22.37 -22.21 -23.99
N TYR A 129 21.06 -21.96 -23.93
CA TYR A 129 20.31 -21.71 -22.70
C TYR A 129 19.25 -22.77 -22.35
N ASP A 130 19.21 -23.88 -23.10
CA ASP A 130 18.26 -24.96 -22.87
C ASP A 130 18.73 -25.90 -21.75
N LEU A 131 18.54 -25.48 -20.50
CA LEU A 131 18.83 -26.25 -19.27
C LEU A 131 18.27 -27.68 -19.27
N TYR A 132 17.23 -27.95 -20.08
CA TYR A 132 16.64 -29.28 -20.26
C TYR A 132 17.51 -30.24 -21.08
N ASN A 133 18.31 -29.69 -21.99
CA ASN A 133 19.21 -30.43 -22.89
C ASN A 133 20.70 -30.14 -22.59
N GLY A 134 21.01 -29.70 -21.37
CA GLY A 134 22.38 -29.44 -20.92
C GLY A 134 22.95 -28.07 -21.29
N GLY A 135 22.12 -27.14 -21.78
CA GLY A 135 22.48 -25.72 -21.92
C GLY A 135 22.68 -25.04 -20.56
N GLY A 136 23.33 -23.87 -20.55
CA GLY A 136 23.53 -23.07 -19.33
C GLY A 136 22.27 -22.27 -18.95
N ALA A 137 22.26 -21.65 -17.77
CA ALA A 137 21.21 -20.69 -17.44
C ALA A 137 21.46 -19.35 -18.16
N GLN A 138 20.39 -18.66 -18.60
CA GLN A 138 20.47 -17.27 -19.04
C GLN A 138 20.46 -16.30 -17.84
N SER A 139 19.82 -16.71 -16.74
CA SER A 139 20.06 -16.14 -15.42
C SER A 139 21.44 -16.55 -14.95
N PHE A 140 22.33 -15.58 -14.79
CA PHE A 140 23.43 -15.74 -13.86
C PHE A 140 22.82 -16.00 -12.50
N ILE A 141 23.28 -17.04 -11.79
CA ILE A 141 23.31 -16.90 -10.34
C ILE A 141 24.16 -15.66 -10.11
N TYR A 142 23.63 -14.70 -9.37
CA TYR A 142 24.47 -13.67 -8.79
C TYR A 142 25.34 -14.43 -7.79
N ASP A 143 26.50 -14.93 -8.25
CA ASP A 143 27.58 -15.34 -7.37
C ASP A 143 27.78 -14.14 -6.47
N GLY A 144 27.43 -14.34 -5.21
CA GLY A 144 27.03 -13.22 -4.38
C GLY A 144 28.15 -12.20 -4.23
N VAL A 145 27.76 -11.06 -3.68
CA VAL A 145 28.53 -10.60 -2.52
C VAL A 145 28.79 -11.84 -1.66
N GLU A 146 30.05 -12.15 -1.36
CA GLU A 146 30.40 -13.33 -0.57
C GLU A 146 29.42 -13.45 0.60
N GLU A 147 28.69 -14.57 0.71
CA GLU A 147 27.64 -14.72 1.75
C GLU A 147 28.23 -14.68 3.17
N GLU A 148 29.56 -14.68 3.29
CA GLU A 148 30.30 -14.00 4.35
C GLU A 148 30.12 -12.45 4.31
N ILE A 149 28.87 -11.97 4.37
CA ILE A 149 28.64 -10.85 5.27
C ILE A 149 29.03 -11.41 6.63
N ALA A 150 30.16 -10.95 7.17
CA ALA A 150 30.62 -11.35 8.48
C ALA A 150 29.55 -10.97 9.50
N GLN A 151 28.65 -11.91 9.81
CA GLN A 151 27.68 -11.77 10.87
C GLN A 151 28.47 -11.43 12.12
N ALA A 152 28.20 -10.26 12.68
CA ALA A 152 28.83 -9.88 13.92
C ALA A 152 28.45 -10.90 15.00
N ALA A 153 29.28 -11.02 16.04
CA ALA A 153 28.90 -11.86 17.17
C ALA A 153 27.59 -11.31 17.76
N PRO A 154 26.54 -12.14 17.96
CA PRO A 154 25.23 -11.64 18.35
C PRO A 154 25.28 -10.74 19.59
N VAL A 155 24.66 -9.57 19.48
CA VAL A 155 24.56 -8.57 20.54
C VAL A 155 23.22 -8.77 21.22
N GLU A 156 23.24 -9.44 22.37
CA GLU A 156 22.03 -9.62 23.18
C GLU A 156 21.42 -8.25 23.57
N PRO A 157 20.14 -7.99 23.27
CA PRO A 157 19.50 -6.74 23.61
C PRO A 157 19.41 -6.55 25.14
N PRO A 158 19.27 -5.32 25.65
CA PRO A 158 19.14 -5.05 27.07
C PRO A 158 18.01 -5.87 27.71
N ALA A 159 18.28 -6.46 28.86
CA ALA A 159 17.34 -7.34 29.55
C ALA A 159 16.01 -6.62 29.86
N LEU A 160 14.90 -7.29 29.53
CA LEU A 160 13.54 -6.80 29.78
C LEU A 160 13.30 -6.62 31.30
N PRO A 161 12.61 -5.54 31.73
CA PRO A 161 12.24 -5.34 33.13
C PRO A 161 11.40 -6.48 33.72
N GLU A 162 11.54 -6.71 35.02
CA GLU A 162 10.74 -7.68 35.75
C GLU A 162 9.24 -7.36 35.61
N GLY A 163 8.45 -8.37 35.23
CA GLY A 163 7.01 -8.23 35.00
C GLY A 163 6.60 -7.84 33.56
N TYR A 164 7.52 -7.33 32.73
CA TYR A 164 7.21 -7.09 31.32
C TYR A 164 7.01 -8.43 30.58
N THR A 165 5.87 -8.57 29.91
CA THR A 165 5.52 -9.79 29.15
C THR A 165 5.23 -9.39 27.70
N PRO A 166 6.02 -9.86 26.72
CA PRO A 166 5.76 -9.59 25.30
C PRO A 166 4.39 -10.11 24.86
N GLN A 167 3.69 -9.31 24.06
CA GLN A 167 2.36 -9.65 23.55
C GLN A 167 2.38 -10.93 22.72
N GLN A 168 1.26 -11.66 22.75
CA GLN A 168 1.07 -12.89 21.98
C GLN A 168 0.00 -12.67 20.91
N PHE A 169 0.26 -13.13 19.68
CA PHE A 169 -0.56 -12.81 18.52
C PHE A 169 -1.11 -14.05 17.84
N THR A 170 -2.33 -13.93 17.33
CA THR A 170 -2.88 -14.80 16.30
C THR A 170 -2.52 -14.22 14.94
N LEU A 171 -1.85 -15.03 14.12
CA LEU A 171 -1.40 -14.75 12.76
C LEU A 171 -1.88 -15.86 11.79
N PRO A 172 -1.93 -15.61 10.47
CA PRO A 172 -2.07 -16.64 9.45
C PRO A 172 -0.97 -17.70 9.53
N ASP A 173 -1.30 -18.91 9.08
CA ASP A 173 -0.34 -20.03 9.02
C ASP A 173 0.94 -19.66 8.25
N GLY A 174 2.09 -20.02 8.82
CA GLY A 174 3.40 -19.73 8.24
C GLY A 174 3.89 -18.30 8.47
N PHE A 175 3.35 -17.58 9.44
CA PHE A 175 3.85 -16.29 9.92
C PHE A 175 4.17 -16.34 11.41
N SER A 176 5.26 -15.67 11.79
CA SER A 176 5.70 -15.53 13.17
C SER A 176 5.92 -14.05 13.55
N ALA A 177 5.72 -13.76 14.83
CA ALA A 177 6.00 -12.47 15.46
C ALA A 177 7.14 -12.59 16.46
N GLN A 178 7.98 -11.57 16.53
CA GLN A 178 9.08 -11.48 17.48
C GLN A 178 9.15 -10.06 18.05
N LEU A 179 9.29 -9.91 19.36
CA LEU A 179 9.65 -8.62 19.96
C LEU A 179 11.07 -8.26 19.51
N VAL A 180 11.23 -7.11 18.86
CA VAL A 180 12.53 -6.62 18.37
C VAL A 180 12.98 -5.33 19.05
N ALA A 181 12.08 -4.62 19.73
CA ALA A 181 12.42 -3.59 20.71
C ALA A 181 11.36 -3.55 21.81
N GLY A 182 11.78 -3.54 23.06
CA GLY A 182 10.92 -3.33 24.23
C GLY A 182 11.68 -2.49 25.27
N PRO A 183 11.12 -2.29 26.47
CA PRO A 183 11.82 -1.59 27.54
C PRO A 183 13.13 -2.28 27.89
N PRO A 184 14.25 -1.56 28.11
CA PRO A 184 14.39 -0.10 28.19
C PRO A 184 14.60 0.63 26.85
N LEU A 185 14.70 -0.07 25.71
CA LEU A 185 14.94 0.56 24.40
C LEU A 185 13.81 1.53 24.05
N VAL A 186 12.56 1.13 24.23
CA VAL A 186 11.32 1.94 24.07
C VAL A 186 10.35 1.66 25.21
N ASN A 187 9.54 2.64 25.62
CA ASN A 187 8.58 2.49 26.72
C ASN A 187 7.13 2.61 26.25
N HIS A 188 6.86 3.62 25.43
CA HIS A 188 5.55 3.94 24.87
C HIS A 188 5.70 4.40 23.41
N PRO A 189 6.24 3.53 22.52
CA PRO A 189 6.44 3.91 21.13
C PRO A 189 5.08 4.16 20.45
N THR A 190 4.99 5.10 19.52
CA THR A 190 3.73 5.42 18.82
C THR A 190 3.86 5.19 17.32
N MET A 191 4.63 6.01 16.63
CA MET A 191 4.78 5.97 15.17
C MET A 191 6.21 6.31 14.77
N GLY A 192 6.68 5.84 13.60
CA GLY A 192 8.07 6.03 13.21
C GLY A 192 8.42 5.70 11.77
N CYS A 193 9.69 5.86 11.43
CA CYS A 193 10.21 5.57 10.10
C CYS A 193 11.66 5.09 10.13
N PHE A 194 12.06 4.35 9.10
CA PHE A 194 13.46 4.04 8.86
C PHE A 194 14.19 5.16 8.13
N ASP A 195 15.48 5.31 8.43
CA ASP A 195 16.41 6.02 7.55
C ASP A 195 16.93 5.14 6.39
N ASP A 196 17.73 5.73 5.53
CA ASP A 196 18.37 5.07 4.40
C ASP A 196 19.29 3.91 4.83
N THR A 197 19.81 3.95 6.06
CA THR A 197 20.72 2.95 6.63
C THR A 197 20.02 1.84 7.41
N GLY A 198 18.72 1.97 7.69
CA GLY A 198 17.94 1.00 8.46
C GLY A 198 17.91 1.23 9.98
N ARG A 199 18.31 2.41 10.45
CA ARG A 199 18.05 2.84 11.84
C ARG A 199 16.58 3.26 11.94
N LEU A 200 15.89 2.87 13.01
CA LEU A 200 14.46 3.15 13.19
C LEU A 200 14.28 4.36 14.12
N PHE A 201 13.74 5.44 13.57
CA PHE A 201 13.36 6.63 14.31
C PHE A 201 11.93 6.47 14.79
N ILE A 202 11.73 6.41 16.12
CA ILE A 202 10.45 6.10 16.75
C ILE A 202 10.07 7.20 17.74
N CYS A 203 8.86 7.73 17.60
CA CYS A 203 8.24 8.61 18.60
C CYS A 203 7.94 7.78 19.85
N ASP A 204 8.39 8.22 21.03
CA ASP A 204 8.27 7.46 22.29
C ASP A 204 7.78 8.41 23.40
N GLY A 205 6.69 8.02 24.07
CA GLY A 205 6.02 8.84 25.08
C GLY A 205 6.58 8.68 26.50
N ASP A 206 6.42 9.71 27.32
CA ASP A 206 6.69 9.69 28.77
C ASP A 206 5.53 9.09 29.60
N GLY A 207 4.49 8.55 28.94
CA GLY A 207 3.33 7.93 29.58
C GLY A 207 2.30 8.91 30.17
N VAL A 208 2.45 10.22 29.91
CA VAL A 208 1.70 11.30 30.57
C VAL A 208 0.60 11.93 29.70
N ASN A 209 -0.62 12.04 30.25
CA ASN A 209 -1.77 12.59 29.53
C ASN A 209 -2.05 14.05 29.91
N MET A 210 -1.46 14.99 29.18
CA MET A 210 -1.47 16.43 29.47
C MET A 210 -2.37 17.23 28.50
N SER A 211 -2.73 18.46 28.88
CA SER A 211 -3.34 19.43 27.96
C SER A 211 -2.28 20.10 27.06
N ALA A 212 -2.68 20.72 25.95
CA ALA A 212 -1.76 21.44 25.05
C ALA A 212 -0.84 22.43 25.80
N ALA A 213 -1.40 23.30 26.66
CA ALA A 213 -0.64 24.26 27.44
C ALA A 213 0.36 23.61 28.43
N GLU A 214 0.06 22.41 28.94
CA GLU A 214 0.99 21.65 29.79
C GLU A 214 2.08 20.95 28.97
N LEU A 215 1.75 20.46 27.77
CA LEU A 215 2.71 19.86 26.84
C LEU A 215 3.71 20.90 26.34
N GLU A 216 3.27 22.09 25.93
CA GLU A 216 4.15 23.20 25.55
C GLU A 216 5.04 23.68 26.72
N ALA A 217 4.53 23.64 27.95
CA ALA A 217 5.27 24.09 29.13
C ALA A 217 6.31 23.07 29.66
N LYS A 218 6.12 21.78 29.40
CA LYS A 218 6.96 20.69 29.96
C LYS A 218 7.76 19.93 28.92
N LEU A 219 7.28 19.85 27.69
CA LEU A 219 7.88 19.13 26.56
C LEU A 219 8.34 17.70 26.96
N PRO A 220 7.43 16.84 27.46
CA PRO A 220 7.83 15.61 28.14
C PRO A 220 8.25 14.48 27.20
N ASN A 221 7.83 14.52 25.94
CA ASN A 221 7.97 13.39 25.00
C ASN A 221 9.22 13.54 24.13
N HIS A 222 9.58 12.48 23.42
CA HIS A 222 10.85 12.41 22.70
C HIS A 222 10.79 11.49 21.47
N ILE A 223 11.89 11.45 20.73
CA ILE A 223 12.14 10.57 19.60
C ILE A 223 13.42 9.81 19.89
N LYS A 224 13.38 8.49 19.71
CA LYS A 224 14.55 7.62 19.81
C LYS A 224 14.98 7.13 18.44
N MET A 225 16.29 6.96 18.27
CA MET A 225 16.88 6.23 17.16
C MET A 225 17.28 4.85 17.68
N LEU A 226 16.69 3.80 17.11
CA LEU A 226 17.01 2.41 17.42
C LEU A 226 17.94 1.84 16.36
N GLU A 227 18.93 1.08 16.81
CA GLU A 227 19.97 0.48 15.98
C GLU A 227 20.03 -1.03 16.24
N ASP A 228 20.09 -1.78 15.15
CA ASP A 228 20.43 -3.19 15.04
C ASP A 228 21.91 -3.22 14.62
N THR A 229 22.80 -3.51 15.57
CA THR A 229 24.25 -3.31 15.40
C THR A 229 24.98 -4.56 14.92
N ASP A 230 24.32 -5.72 14.91
CA ASP A 230 24.87 -7.00 14.42
C ASP A 230 24.21 -7.51 13.12
N GLY A 231 23.01 -7.03 12.80
CA GLY A 231 22.23 -7.39 11.62
C GLY A 231 21.28 -8.58 11.81
N ASP A 232 20.98 -9.02 13.04
CA ASP A 232 20.08 -10.16 13.31
C ASP A 232 18.59 -9.84 13.08
N GLY A 233 18.24 -8.55 12.98
CA GLY A 233 16.89 -8.03 12.79
C GLY A 233 16.21 -7.54 14.08
N ARG A 234 16.90 -7.58 15.23
CA ARG A 234 16.49 -7.03 16.52
C ARG A 234 17.28 -5.75 16.81
N PHE A 235 16.65 -4.81 17.51
CA PHE A 235 17.37 -3.62 17.96
C PHE A 235 18.01 -3.91 19.31
N ASP A 236 19.31 -3.61 19.44
CA ASP A 236 20.09 -3.77 20.67
C ASP A 236 20.48 -2.43 21.31
N LYS A 237 20.49 -1.35 20.52
CA LYS A 237 20.88 0.00 20.93
C LYS A 237 19.74 1.00 20.72
N SER A 238 19.64 1.96 21.65
CA SER A 238 18.66 3.05 21.64
C SER A 238 19.35 4.35 22.02
N THR A 239 19.25 5.36 21.15
CA THR A 239 19.84 6.69 21.31
C THR A 239 18.72 7.74 21.38
N MET A 240 18.85 8.72 22.27
CA MET A 240 17.89 9.83 22.37
C MET A 240 18.13 10.83 21.23
N PHE A 241 17.47 10.63 20.09
CA PHE A 241 17.66 11.50 18.92
C PHE A 241 17.10 12.90 19.15
N ALA A 242 15.89 13.03 19.72
CA ALA A 242 15.32 14.34 20.03
C ALA A 242 14.51 14.31 21.33
N ASP A 243 15.03 14.96 22.37
CA ASP A 243 14.30 15.28 23.60
C ASP A 243 13.32 16.46 23.40
N ARG A 244 12.55 16.82 24.44
CA ARG A 244 11.77 18.08 24.49
C ARG A 244 10.78 18.27 23.35
N MET A 245 10.05 17.22 23.02
CA MET A 245 8.93 17.27 22.08
C MET A 245 7.60 17.40 22.85
N THR A 246 6.61 18.04 22.22
CA THR A 246 5.25 18.15 22.79
C THR A 246 4.56 16.79 22.72
N PHE A 247 4.22 16.32 21.52
CA PHE A 247 3.57 15.03 21.29
C PHE A 247 3.86 14.55 19.86
N PRO A 248 5.06 14.01 19.57
CA PRO A 248 5.43 13.60 18.22
C PRO A 248 4.59 12.41 17.76
N MET A 249 4.01 12.50 16.56
CA MET A 249 3.07 11.51 16.01
C MET A 249 3.41 11.22 14.54
N GLY A 250 4.49 10.46 14.36
CA GLY A 250 4.99 10.02 13.06
C GLY A 250 6.27 10.74 12.65
N GLY A 251 6.79 10.35 11.49
CA GLY A 251 7.88 11.04 10.84
C GLY A 251 8.25 10.41 9.52
N ALA A 252 9.03 11.12 8.70
CA ALA A 252 9.68 10.56 7.53
C ALA A 252 11.13 11.04 7.42
N TRP A 253 12.02 10.12 7.04
CA TRP A 253 13.42 10.43 6.74
C TRP A 253 13.57 10.90 5.29
N HIS A 254 14.36 11.95 5.06
CA HIS A 254 14.75 12.37 3.72
C HIS A 254 16.04 13.20 3.72
N ASP A 255 17.01 12.78 2.89
CA ASP A 255 18.25 13.51 2.57
C ASP A 255 19.00 14.03 3.81
N GLY A 256 19.18 13.15 4.81
CA GLY A 256 19.92 13.43 6.05
C GLY A 256 19.10 14.00 7.21
N ALA A 257 17.81 14.29 7.00
CA ALA A 257 16.94 14.89 8.02
C ALA A 257 15.71 14.02 8.34
N LEU A 258 15.23 14.11 9.59
CA LEU A 258 13.95 13.58 10.03
C LEU A 258 12.89 14.68 10.05
N TYR A 259 11.77 14.47 9.36
CA TYR A 259 10.64 15.39 9.29
C TYR A 259 9.50 14.89 10.17
N VAL A 260 9.06 15.68 11.16
CA VAL A 260 8.21 15.22 12.27
C VAL A 260 7.02 16.13 12.51
N ALA A 261 5.81 15.57 12.61
CA ALA A 261 4.66 16.25 13.17
C ALA A 261 4.69 16.18 14.70
N SER A 262 4.82 17.33 15.37
CA SER A 262 4.74 17.44 16.82
C SER A 262 4.06 18.78 17.19
N PRO A 263 2.75 18.78 17.51
CA PRO A 263 1.94 19.99 17.55
C PRO A 263 2.46 21.01 18.56
N PRO A 264 2.49 22.31 18.24
CA PRO A 264 1.80 22.95 17.10
C PRO A 264 2.61 23.03 15.79
N ASN A 265 3.66 22.21 15.62
CA ASN A 265 4.71 22.41 14.60
C ASN A 265 4.99 21.17 13.72
N ILE A 266 5.37 21.43 12.47
CA ILE A 266 6.13 20.51 11.62
C ILE A 266 7.62 20.85 11.75
N TRP A 267 8.42 19.86 12.16
CA TRP A 267 9.85 20.01 12.42
C TRP A 267 10.69 19.35 11.34
N ARG A 268 11.89 19.89 11.11
CA ARG A 268 13.01 19.26 10.42
C ARG A 268 14.17 19.15 11.41
N LEU A 269 14.60 17.93 11.67
CA LEU A 269 15.61 17.58 12.68
C LEU A 269 16.81 16.94 11.96
N GLU A 270 18.01 17.46 12.19
CA GLU A 270 19.26 16.91 11.63
C GLU A 270 20.26 16.66 12.75
N ASP A 271 21.05 15.60 12.56
CA ASP A 271 22.30 15.32 13.26
C ASP A 271 23.45 15.72 12.31
N THR A 272 24.13 16.84 12.60
CA THR A 272 25.13 17.43 11.71
C THR A 272 26.58 17.05 12.05
N ASP A 273 26.83 16.43 13.21
CA ASP A 273 28.17 15.98 13.64
C ASP A 273 28.34 14.45 13.71
N GLY A 274 27.24 13.70 13.65
CA GLY A 274 27.19 12.24 13.56
C GLY A 274 27.13 11.52 14.90
N ASP A 275 26.80 12.21 16.01
CA ASP A 275 26.72 11.59 17.35
C ASP A 275 25.42 10.79 17.60
N GLY A 276 24.42 10.91 16.72
CA GLY A 276 23.12 10.27 16.83
C GLY A 276 22.04 11.10 17.54
N VAL A 277 22.28 12.39 17.77
CA VAL A 277 21.37 13.36 18.39
C VAL A 277 21.11 14.53 17.43
N ALA A 278 19.87 15.00 17.36
CA ALA A 278 19.49 16.14 16.53
C ALA A 278 19.97 17.47 17.16
N ASP A 279 21.06 18.02 16.61
CA ASP A 279 21.65 19.29 17.00
C ASP A 279 21.03 20.49 16.24
N ASN A 280 20.63 20.31 14.99
CA ASN A 280 19.79 21.28 14.28
C ASN A 280 18.29 20.93 14.39
N ARG A 281 17.47 21.94 14.67
CA ARG A 281 16.02 21.82 14.90
C ARG A 281 15.25 22.98 14.29
N ASP A 282 14.88 22.84 13.03
CA ASP A 282 14.10 23.84 12.30
C ASP A 282 12.60 23.58 12.41
N ILE A 283 11.82 24.65 12.53
CA ILE A 283 10.36 24.63 12.41
C ILE A 283 10.03 25.03 10.97
N LEU A 284 9.44 24.12 10.19
CA LEU A 284 9.06 24.37 8.80
C LEU A 284 7.70 25.08 8.69
N VAL A 285 6.74 24.64 9.50
CA VAL A 285 5.37 25.18 9.54
C VAL A 285 4.87 25.13 10.99
N ASP A 286 4.26 26.19 11.48
CA ASP A 286 3.79 26.30 12.86
C ASP A 286 2.31 26.70 12.98
N LYS A 287 1.84 26.84 14.22
CA LYS A 287 0.47 27.26 14.60
C LYS A 287 -0.65 26.31 14.19
N PHE A 288 -0.42 25.01 14.25
CA PHE A 288 -1.51 24.02 14.27
C PHE A 288 -2.17 23.95 15.64
N GLY A 289 -3.50 24.00 15.67
CA GLY A 289 -4.31 23.87 16.88
C GLY A 289 -4.29 22.45 17.42
N TYR A 290 -4.28 22.30 18.74
CA TYR A 290 -4.43 21.00 19.40
C TYR A 290 -4.89 21.13 20.85
N THR A 291 -5.27 20.00 21.47
CA THR A 291 -5.78 19.97 22.85
C THR A 291 -5.04 19.00 23.78
N GLY A 292 -4.00 18.31 23.28
CA GLY A 292 -3.35 17.19 23.96
C GLY A 292 -4.09 15.86 23.83
N ASN A 293 -5.05 15.76 22.91
CA ASN A 293 -5.52 14.49 22.35
C ASN A 293 -4.76 14.16 21.06
N ALA A 294 -4.98 12.96 20.51
CA ALA A 294 -4.37 12.52 19.26
C ALA A 294 -5.06 13.09 18.00
N ALA A 295 -6.11 13.91 18.13
CA ALA A 295 -6.76 14.55 16.98
C ALA A 295 -6.04 15.86 16.64
N SER A 296 -4.89 15.75 15.99
CA SER A 296 -3.99 16.88 15.69
C SER A 296 -3.20 16.59 14.42
N ILE A 297 -2.03 17.21 14.24
CA ILE A 297 -1.14 16.91 13.12
C ILE A 297 -0.43 15.56 13.27
N HIS A 298 -0.32 14.82 12.17
CA HIS A 298 0.37 13.52 12.09
C HIS A 298 1.25 13.44 10.84
N GLY A 299 2.31 12.64 10.93
CA GLY A 299 3.31 12.43 9.88
C GLY A 299 4.68 12.98 10.24
N CYS A 300 5.54 13.35 9.30
CA CYS A 300 5.25 13.62 7.89
C CYS A 300 5.38 12.40 6.97
N PHE A 301 5.03 12.58 5.69
CA PHE A 301 5.08 11.55 4.64
C PHE A 301 5.65 12.16 3.34
N PHE A 302 6.58 11.48 2.67
CA PHE A 302 7.09 11.95 1.37
C PHE A 302 6.32 11.32 0.20
N HIS A 303 5.62 12.15 -0.56
CA HIS A 303 5.00 11.71 -1.81
C HIS A 303 6.09 11.49 -2.87
N PRO A 304 5.94 10.52 -3.80
CA PRO A 304 6.91 10.28 -4.89
C PRO A 304 7.31 11.50 -5.76
N ASN A 305 6.56 12.60 -5.69
CA ASN A 305 6.83 13.88 -6.38
C ASN A 305 7.87 14.76 -5.64
N GLY A 306 8.32 14.37 -4.44
CA GLY A 306 9.28 15.11 -3.61
C GLY A 306 8.66 16.16 -2.69
N ARG A 307 7.34 16.26 -2.59
CA ARG A 307 6.67 17.11 -1.60
C ARG A 307 6.50 16.36 -0.28
N LEU A 308 6.68 17.07 0.81
CA LEU A 308 6.37 16.64 2.17
C LEU A 308 4.85 16.78 2.40
N TYR A 309 4.19 15.79 2.96
CA TYR A 309 2.76 15.80 3.33
C TYR A 309 2.58 15.56 4.82
N TRP A 310 1.48 16.08 5.37
CA TRP A 310 1.02 15.76 6.73
C TRP A 310 -0.50 15.90 6.83
N CYS A 311 -1.05 15.23 7.84
CA CYS A 311 -2.45 15.32 8.23
C CYS A 311 -2.64 16.48 9.21
N ASP A 312 -3.82 17.13 9.21
CA ASP A 312 -4.23 18.09 10.24
C ASP A 312 -5.67 17.83 10.72
N GLY A 313 -5.85 17.88 12.04
CA GLY A 313 -7.12 17.60 12.72
C GLY A 313 -8.07 18.79 12.78
N TYR A 314 -9.25 18.60 13.36
CA TYR A 314 -10.33 19.61 13.38
C TYR A 314 -10.08 20.87 14.25
N HIS A 315 -8.88 21.07 14.79
CA HIS A 315 -8.59 22.19 15.69
C HIS A 315 -8.15 23.47 14.98
N GLY A 316 -7.92 23.43 13.66
CA GLY A 316 -7.60 24.57 12.82
C GLY A 316 -6.16 25.07 12.92
N HIS A 317 -5.82 26.07 12.10
CA HIS A 317 -4.44 26.53 11.91
C HIS A 317 -4.33 28.03 11.62
N GLU A 318 -3.14 28.61 11.83
CA GLU A 318 -2.79 30.00 11.44
C GLU A 318 -1.39 30.09 10.81
N ILE A 319 -1.29 29.68 9.54
CA ILE A 319 -0.02 29.60 8.79
C ILE A 319 0.36 30.97 8.23
N LYS A 320 1.64 31.33 8.36
CA LYS A 320 2.24 32.56 7.83
C LYS A 320 3.42 32.24 6.91
N ASP A 321 3.75 33.17 6.02
CA ASP A 321 5.01 33.13 5.28
C ASP A 321 6.20 33.59 6.15
N ALA A 322 7.42 33.45 5.60
CA ALA A 322 8.66 33.88 6.26
C ALA A 322 8.76 35.41 6.50
N ALA A 323 7.89 36.21 5.88
CA ALA A 323 7.77 37.64 6.15
C ALA A 323 6.69 37.98 7.20
N GLY A 324 6.01 36.95 7.74
CA GLY A 324 4.96 37.07 8.76
C GLY A 324 3.56 37.37 8.22
N ASN A 325 3.36 37.37 6.90
CA ASN A 325 2.03 37.58 6.30
C ASN A 325 1.18 36.31 6.48
N LEU A 326 -0.09 36.49 6.81
CA LEU A 326 -1.04 35.38 6.93
C LEU A 326 -1.33 34.78 5.55
N THR A 327 -1.01 33.50 5.36
CA THR A 327 -1.26 32.77 4.10
C THR A 327 -2.45 31.83 4.20
N SER A 328 -2.74 31.28 5.39
CA SER A 328 -3.90 30.43 5.62
C SER A 328 -4.36 30.46 7.07
N GLN A 329 -5.66 30.72 7.31
CA GLN A 329 -6.30 30.58 8.60
C GLN A 329 -7.65 29.91 8.42
N LYS A 330 -7.85 28.74 9.03
CA LYS A 330 -9.09 27.94 8.93
C LYS A 330 -9.32 27.17 10.22
N LYS A 331 -10.54 26.63 10.39
CA LYS A 331 -10.97 25.81 11.54
C LYS A 331 -11.17 24.35 11.17
N GLY A 332 -11.28 24.05 9.88
CA GLY A 332 -11.39 22.69 9.36
C GLY A 332 -10.14 21.83 9.52
N SER A 333 -10.30 20.56 9.13
CA SER A 333 -9.25 19.56 8.97
C SER A 333 -8.80 19.49 7.50
N TYR A 334 -7.52 19.23 7.27
CA TYR A 334 -6.91 19.25 5.95
C TYR A 334 -5.80 18.21 5.80
N ILE A 335 -5.53 17.80 4.56
CA ILE A 335 -4.24 17.22 4.19
C ILE A 335 -3.41 18.35 3.57
N PHE A 336 -2.20 18.55 4.07
CA PHE A 336 -1.28 19.58 3.61
C PHE A 336 -0.11 18.99 2.81
N SER A 337 0.55 19.84 2.02
CA SER A 337 1.90 19.55 1.53
C SER A 337 2.78 20.79 1.41
N CYS A 338 4.10 20.63 1.45
CA CYS A 338 5.09 21.67 1.13
C CYS A 338 6.31 21.09 0.39
N ARG A 339 7.23 21.96 -0.03
CA ARG A 339 8.59 21.57 -0.43
C ARG A 339 9.39 21.14 0.81
N PRO A 340 10.46 20.32 0.68
CA PRO A 340 11.26 19.87 1.83
C PRO A 340 11.88 21.00 2.67
N ASP A 341 12.07 22.19 2.09
CA ASP A 341 12.57 23.39 2.77
C ASP A 341 11.46 24.19 3.52
N GLY A 342 10.24 23.66 3.59
CA GLY A 342 9.07 24.33 4.18
C GLY A 342 8.39 25.34 3.25
N SER A 343 8.94 25.63 2.07
CA SER A 343 8.34 26.57 1.12
C SER A 343 7.11 25.99 0.42
N ASP A 344 6.28 26.87 -0.18
CA ASP A 344 5.14 26.47 -1.00
C ASP A 344 4.15 25.54 -0.26
N VAL A 345 3.74 25.96 0.95
CA VAL A 345 2.71 25.27 1.75
C VAL A 345 1.34 25.36 1.05
N GLN A 346 0.75 24.20 0.77
CA GLN A 346 -0.51 24.04 0.04
C GLN A 346 -1.46 23.11 0.82
N ILE A 347 -2.76 23.34 0.68
CA ILE A 347 -3.80 22.39 1.10
C ILE A 347 -4.11 21.47 -0.08
N HIS A 348 -3.89 20.17 0.09
CA HIS A 348 -4.20 19.14 -0.91
C HIS A 348 -5.70 18.88 -0.99
N CYS A 349 -6.36 18.68 0.16
CA CYS A 349 -7.81 18.49 0.26
C CYS A 349 -8.33 18.82 1.66
N GLY A 350 -9.66 18.94 1.85
CA GLY A 350 -10.24 19.36 3.12
C GLY A 350 -11.65 18.86 3.44
N GLY A 351 -12.08 19.12 4.68
CA GLY A 351 -13.31 18.56 5.23
C GLY A 351 -13.13 17.09 5.63
N GLY A 352 -14.23 16.38 5.90
CA GLY A 352 -14.19 14.96 6.25
C GLY A 352 -13.85 14.67 7.70
N MET A 353 -12.72 15.16 8.20
CA MET A 353 -11.96 14.49 9.26
C MET A 353 -12.14 15.13 10.66
N ASP A 354 -12.27 14.31 11.72
CA ASP A 354 -11.92 14.73 13.09
C ASP A 354 -10.41 14.51 13.30
N ASN A 355 -9.94 13.31 12.99
CA ASN A 355 -8.55 12.88 13.15
C ASN A 355 -8.07 12.05 11.94
N PRO A 356 -7.56 12.70 10.87
CA PRO A 356 -6.79 12.01 9.84
C PRO A 356 -5.44 11.59 10.44
N VAL A 357 -5.11 10.30 10.39
CA VAL A 357 -3.92 9.77 11.08
C VAL A 357 -2.77 9.63 10.09
N GLU A 358 -2.84 8.68 9.15
CA GLU A 358 -1.69 8.40 8.28
C GLU A 358 -2.08 8.35 6.80
N VAL A 359 -1.14 8.71 5.92
CA VAL A 359 -1.27 8.59 4.47
C VAL A 359 -0.07 7.88 3.87
N ASP A 360 -0.32 7.05 2.86
CA ASP A 360 0.72 6.47 2.01
C ASP A 360 0.27 6.47 0.53
N PHE A 361 1.21 6.24 -0.39
CA PHE A 361 1.08 6.60 -1.80
C PHE A 361 1.19 5.38 -2.71
N THR A 362 0.29 5.24 -3.69
CA THR A 362 0.45 4.24 -4.76
C THR A 362 1.60 4.62 -5.70
N ASP A 363 2.05 3.67 -6.54
CA ASP A 363 3.11 3.95 -7.54
C ASP A 363 2.74 5.01 -8.58
N GLU A 364 1.47 5.40 -8.67
CA GLU A 364 0.98 6.48 -9.52
C GLU A 364 0.73 7.80 -8.77
N GLY A 365 0.99 7.85 -7.46
CA GLY A 365 0.78 9.03 -6.60
C GLY A 365 -0.66 9.20 -6.12
N ASP A 366 -1.46 8.13 -6.07
CA ASP A 366 -2.79 8.21 -5.45
C ASP A 366 -2.61 8.20 -3.92
N VAL A 367 -3.01 9.29 -3.25
CA VAL A 367 -2.86 9.47 -1.79
C VAL A 367 -3.98 8.71 -1.08
N ILE A 368 -3.64 7.70 -0.28
CA ILE A 368 -4.59 6.87 0.47
C ILE A 368 -4.29 7.01 1.96
N GLY A 369 -5.31 7.16 2.81
CA GLY A 369 -5.06 7.30 4.25
C GLY A 369 -6.22 6.95 5.17
N THR A 370 -5.90 6.86 6.45
CA THR A 370 -6.81 6.51 7.54
C THR A 370 -7.42 7.74 8.19
N VAL A 371 -8.71 7.63 8.57
CA VAL A 371 -9.39 8.64 9.39
C VAL A 371 -10.10 7.97 10.54
N ASN A 372 -9.72 8.35 11.74
CA ASN A 372 -10.47 8.11 12.95
C ASN A 372 -11.53 9.21 13.04
N ILE A 373 -12.82 8.81 13.02
CA ILE A 373 -13.99 9.71 12.96
C ILE A 373 -14.01 10.60 11.70
N LEU A 374 -14.54 10.07 10.59
CA LEU A 374 -15.05 10.86 9.47
C LEU A 374 -16.49 11.33 9.77
N TYR A 375 -16.81 12.58 9.43
CA TYR A 375 -18.08 13.26 9.73
C TYR A 375 -19.24 12.91 8.78
N THR A 376 -19.32 11.66 8.34
CA THR A 376 -20.52 11.10 7.69
C THR A 376 -21.68 10.98 8.68
N ARG A 377 -22.87 10.57 8.20
CA ARG A 377 -24.03 10.23 9.04
C ARG A 377 -24.43 8.76 8.78
N PRO A 378 -24.14 7.81 9.69
CA PRO A 378 -23.40 7.96 10.95
C PRO A 378 -21.92 8.30 10.74
N ARG A 379 -21.24 8.81 11.79
CA ARG A 379 -19.78 8.96 11.79
C ARG A 379 -19.13 7.59 11.71
N ILE A 380 -17.92 7.50 11.14
CA ILE A 380 -17.28 6.22 10.87
C ILE A 380 -15.75 6.36 10.86
N ASP A 381 -15.04 5.31 11.26
CA ASP A 381 -13.60 5.19 11.01
C ASP A 381 -13.42 4.55 9.62
N CYS A 382 -12.50 5.07 8.81
CA CYS A 382 -12.46 4.73 7.38
C CYS A 382 -11.08 4.82 6.74
N LEU A 383 -10.97 4.20 5.55
CA LEU A 383 -9.91 4.48 4.58
C LEU A 383 -10.45 5.43 3.51
N VAL A 384 -9.66 6.42 3.12
CA VAL A 384 -10.02 7.46 2.15
C VAL A 384 -8.97 7.56 1.06
N HIS A 385 -9.41 7.78 -0.19
CA HIS A 385 -8.56 8.23 -1.29
C HIS A 385 -8.65 9.75 -1.36
N TRP A 386 -7.58 10.44 -0.99
CA TRP A 386 -7.46 11.88 -0.90
C TRP A 386 -7.16 12.49 -2.27
N GLN A 387 -8.22 12.92 -2.96
CA GLN A 387 -8.11 13.58 -4.26
C GLN A 387 -7.77 15.06 -4.07
N TYR A 388 -6.80 15.56 -4.85
CA TYR A 388 -6.44 16.98 -4.88
C TYR A 388 -7.67 17.86 -5.16
N GLY A 389 -7.85 18.94 -4.39
CA GLY A 389 -9.02 19.80 -4.41
C GLY A 389 -10.27 19.23 -3.73
N GLY A 390 -10.22 17.97 -3.28
CA GLY A 390 -11.37 17.22 -2.78
C GLY A 390 -12.01 17.80 -1.51
N ALA A 391 -13.33 17.74 -1.47
CA ALA A 391 -14.15 18.13 -0.32
C ALA A 391 -14.85 16.90 0.26
N TYR A 392 -14.70 16.68 1.57
CA TYR A 392 -15.19 15.46 2.27
C TYR A 392 -16.24 15.80 3.34
N PRO A 393 -17.17 14.88 3.69
CA PRO A 393 -18.28 15.13 4.61
C PRO A 393 -17.87 15.76 5.95
N HIS A 394 -18.23 17.03 6.18
CA HIS A 394 -18.04 17.70 7.46
C HIS A 394 -19.26 18.56 7.85
N ARG A 395 -19.20 19.17 9.04
CA ARG A 395 -20.07 20.28 9.46
C ARG A 395 -19.99 21.43 8.45
N GLU A 396 -21.13 22.03 8.14
CA GLU A 396 -21.29 23.10 7.13
C GLU A 396 -20.28 24.24 7.29
N ALA A 397 -20.10 24.76 8.50
CA ALA A 397 -19.15 25.85 8.79
C ALA A 397 -17.68 25.58 8.42
N PHE A 398 -17.26 24.33 8.19
CA PHE A 398 -15.90 24.01 7.70
C PHE A 398 -15.89 23.75 6.19
N LEU A 399 -17.03 23.32 5.62
CA LEU A 399 -17.23 23.24 4.17
C LEU A 399 -17.32 24.66 3.56
N GLU A 400 -17.81 25.65 4.31
CA GLU A 400 -17.78 27.06 3.92
C GLU A 400 -16.35 27.65 3.81
N GLU A 401 -15.36 27.04 4.49
CA GLU A 401 -13.95 27.45 4.41
C GLU A 401 -13.23 26.87 3.16
N TRP A 402 -13.92 26.06 2.34
CA TRP A 402 -13.36 25.34 1.19
C TRP A 402 -14.26 25.40 -0.06
N PRO A 403 -13.73 25.56 -1.29
CA PRO A 403 -14.56 25.53 -2.49
C PRO A 403 -15.20 24.14 -2.74
N VAL A 404 -16.52 24.02 -2.56
CA VAL A 404 -17.28 22.80 -2.89
C VAL A 404 -18.00 22.98 -4.22
N THR A 405 -17.52 22.30 -5.27
CA THR A 405 -18.04 22.44 -6.65
C THR A 405 -18.88 21.24 -7.13
N GLY A 406 -19.24 20.31 -6.24
CA GLY A 406 -19.95 19.08 -6.58
C GLY A 406 -20.38 18.29 -5.33
N GLU A 407 -20.69 17.02 -5.50
CA GLU A 407 -20.97 16.11 -4.37
C GLU A 407 -19.72 15.89 -3.51
N LEU A 408 -19.93 15.67 -2.21
CA LEU A 408 -18.85 15.40 -1.26
C LEU A 408 -18.28 13.99 -1.48
N LEU A 409 -16.97 13.85 -1.34
CA LEU A 409 -16.27 12.59 -1.58
C LEU A 409 -16.42 11.64 -0.38
N GLU A 410 -16.92 10.43 -0.64
CA GLU A 410 -17.10 9.37 0.37
C GLU A 410 -15.81 8.55 0.57
N PRO A 411 -15.64 7.88 1.73
CA PRO A 411 -14.51 6.98 1.97
C PRO A 411 -14.59 5.74 1.08
N ILE A 412 -13.42 5.15 0.78
CA ILE A 412 -13.30 3.94 -0.04
C ILE A 412 -13.50 2.65 0.77
N HIS A 413 -13.38 2.72 2.09
CA HIS A 413 -13.69 1.61 3.02
C HIS A 413 -14.20 2.13 4.37
N LYS A 414 -15.04 1.35 5.07
CA LYS A 414 -15.67 1.73 6.34
C LYS A 414 -15.43 0.63 7.39
N PHE A 415 -14.67 0.93 8.44
CA PHE A 415 -14.25 -0.04 9.47
C PHE A 415 -15.25 -0.19 10.64
N GLY A 416 -16.13 0.79 10.87
CA GLY A 416 -16.94 0.88 12.08
C GLY A 416 -16.37 1.93 13.04
N HIS A 417 -16.34 1.63 14.34
CA HIS A 417 -15.61 2.41 15.34
C HIS A 417 -14.55 1.51 15.97
N VAL A 418 -13.31 1.67 15.50
CA VAL A 418 -12.16 0.81 15.81
C VAL A 418 -10.94 1.61 16.27
N ALA A 419 -11.02 2.95 16.26
CA ALA A 419 -9.88 3.88 16.31
C ALA A 419 -8.79 3.44 15.33
N ILE A 420 -9.12 3.51 14.04
CA ILE A 420 -8.15 3.27 12.98
C ILE A 420 -6.98 4.25 13.16
N SER A 421 -5.75 3.74 13.12
CA SER A 421 -4.54 4.53 13.36
C SER A 421 -3.63 4.46 12.13
N GLY A 422 -2.36 4.10 12.28
CA GLY A 422 -1.39 4.06 11.18
C GLY A 422 -1.76 3.15 10.00
N THR A 423 -1.25 3.51 8.82
CA THR A 423 -1.38 2.73 7.58
C THR A 423 -0.18 2.89 6.66
N MET A 424 0.18 1.81 5.99
CA MET A 424 1.35 1.72 5.10
C MET A 424 1.05 0.78 3.93
N ARG A 425 1.56 1.13 2.75
CA ARG A 425 1.51 0.32 1.53
C ARG A 425 2.69 -0.66 1.50
N TYR A 426 2.40 -1.94 1.30
CA TYR A 426 3.41 -2.98 1.20
C TYR A 426 4.04 -3.04 -0.19
N ARG A 427 5.31 -2.65 -0.29
CA ARG A 427 6.05 -2.40 -1.55
C ARG A 427 6.89 -3.59 -1.99
N SER A 428 7.47 -4.36 -1.05
CA SER A 428 8.43 -5.41 -1.40
C SER A 428 7.76 -6.65 -2.00
N GLY A 429 6.62 -7.09 -1.46
CA GLY A 429 5.99 -8.36 -1.83
C GLY A 429 6.78 -9.60 -1.38
N VAL A 430 7.72 -9.49 -0.42
CA VAL A 430 8.61 -10.61 -0.04
C VAL A 430 7.87 -11.67 0.79
N MET A 431 7.01 -11.26 1.74
CA MET A 431 6.13 -12.18 2.47
C MET A 431 5.15 -12.89 1.54
N ASN A 432 4.65 -12.18 0.53
CA ASN A 432 3.81 -12.72 -0.53
C ASN A 432 3.79 -11.74 -1.71
N HIS A 433 4.12 -12.21 -2.92
CA HIS A 433 4.16 -11.35 -4.10
C HIS A 433 2.79 -10.77 -4.44
N ASN A 434 1.72 -11.53 -4.20
CA ASN A 434 0.33 -11.08 -4.35
C ASN A 434 -0.10 -10.09 -3.27
N TRP A 435 0.77 -9.77 -2.31
CA TRP A 435 0.51 -8.72 -1.32
C TRP A 435 1.11 -7.37 -1.66
N ARG A 436 1.94 -7.28 -2.70
CA ARG A 436 2.45 -6.00 -3.20
C ARG A 436 1.27 -5.07 -3.52
N ASP A 437 1.39 -3.81 -3.13
CA ASP A 437 0.41 -2.72 -3.28
C ASP A 437 -0.88 -2.83 -2.46
N ASN A 438 -0.99 -3.86 -1.61
CA ASN A 438 -1.97 -3.83 -0.52
C ASN A 438 -1.51 -2.90 0.58
N PHE A 439 -2.47 -2.32 1.28
CA PHE A 439 -2.22 -1.53 2.47
C PHE A 439 -2.36 -2.41 3.72
N PHE A 440 -1.64 -2.09 4.78
CA PHE A 440 -1.91 -2.56 6.13
C PHE A 440 -2.38 -1.38 6.97
N ALA A 441 -3.29 -1.62 7.92
CA ALA A 441 -3.76 -0.58 8.84
C ALA A 441 -3.98 -1.11 10.25
N THR A 442 -3.67 -0.30 11.26
CA THR A 442 -3.81 -0.65 12.68
C THR A 442 -5.18 -0.24 13.23
N GLN A 443 -5.79 -1.11 14.03
CA GLN A 443 -7.06 -0.88 14.71
C GLN A 443 -6.83 -0.85 16.22
N PHE A 444 -6.55 0.35 16.75
CA PHE A 444 -6.09 0.58 18.12
C PHE A 444 -7.00 -0.07 19.18
N ASN A 445 -8.32 0.11 19.07
CA ASN A 445 -9.27 -0.40 20.08
C ASN A 445 -9.58 -1.89 19.95
N LEU A 446 -9.26 -2.52 18.81
CA LEU A 446 -9.54 -3.93 18.57
C LEU A 446 -8.29 -4.81 18.71
N GLY A 447 -7.11 -4.22 18.94
CA GLY A 447 -5.86 -4.96 19.06
C GLY A 447 -5.50 -5.70 17.76
N LYS A 448 -5.72 -5.07 16.60
CA LYS A 448 -5.59 -5.72 15.28
C LYS A 448 -4.73 -4.94 14.29
N VAL A 449 -4.17 -5.68 13.34
CA VAL A 449 -3.72 -5.16 12.04
C VAL A 449 -4.49 -5.89 10.95
N VAL A 450 -5.00 -5.13 9.98
CA VAL A 450 -5.74 -5.66 8.82
C VAL A 450 -5.01 -5.35 7.53
N ARG A 451 -5.10 -6.26 6.56
CA ARG A 451 -4.60 -6.08 5.19
C ARG A 451 -5.76 -5.66 4.29
N LEU A 452 -5.51 -4.70 3.41
CA LEU A 452 -6.50 -4.02 2.59
C LEU A 452 -6.12 -4.18 1.12
N GLU A 453 -6.92 -4.96 0.40
CA GLU A 453 -6.76 -5.24 -1.03
C GLU A 453 -7.45 -4.12 -1.83
N LEU A 454 -6.67 -3.30 -2.55
CA LEU A 454 -7.17 -2.14 -3.30
C LEU A 454 -7.38 -2.51 -4.78
N GLU A 455 -8.62 -2.40 -5.25
CA GLU A 455 -9.00 -2.62 -6.66
C GLU A 455 -9.47 -1.31 -7.31
N ARG A 456 -8.96 -0.97 -8.50
CA ARG A 456 -9.37 0.26 -9.20
C ARG A 456 -10.83 0.17 -9.68
N ARG A 457 -11.67 1.08 -9.20
CA ARG A 457 -13.09 1.21 -9.56
C ARG A 457 -13.40 2.62 -10.06
N GLY A 458 -13.39 2.79 -11.39
CA GLY A 458 -13.59 4.09 -12.03
C GLY A 458 -12.41 5.04 -11.79
N SER A 459 -12.66 6.18 -11.16
CA SER A 459 -11.64 7.16 -10.74
C SER A 459 -11.13 6.97 -9.31
N THR A 460 -11.62 5.96 -8.58
CA THR A 460 -11.25 5.67 -7.20
C THR A 460 -11.05 4.15 -7.00
N TYR A 461 -11.10 3.67 -5.76
CA TYR A 461 -10.86 2.28 -5.39
C TYR A 461 -12.08 1.65 -4.72
N SER A 462 -12.25 0.34 -4.88
CA SER A 462 -12.92 -0.53 -3.92
C SER A 462 -11.87 -1.25 -3.07
N VAL A 463 -12.21 -1.56 -1.82
CA VAL A 463 -11.29 -2.19 -0.86
C VAL A 463 -11.90 -3.49 -0.34
N THR A 464 -11.08 -4.53 -0.24
CA THR A 464 -11.42 -5.78 0.46
C THR A 464 -10.54 -5.92 1.71
N GLU A 465 -11.15 -5.96 2.89
CA GLU A 465 -10.45 -6.15 4.17
C GLU A 465 -10.19 -7.64 4.45
N ARG A 466 -8.98 -7.94 4.94
CA ARG A 466 -8.54 -9.27 5.38
C ARG A 466 -7.90 -9.14 6.77
N GLN A 467 -8.27 -10.00 7.70
CA GLN A 467 -7.57 -10.08 8.99
C GLN A 467 -6.11 -10.51 8.77
N PHE A 468 -5.16 -9.90 9.48
CA PHE A 468 -3.74 -10.25 9.42
C PHE A 468 -3.13 -10.50 10.81
N LEU A 469 -3.30 -9.59 11.77
CA LEU A 469 -2.85 -9.80 13.14
C LEU A 469 -3.99 -9.47 14.11
N SER A 470 -4.10 -10.25 15.19
CA SER A 470 -4.96 -9.94 16.33
C SER A 470 -4.32 -10.37 17.65
N CYS A 471 -4.44 -9.56 18.69
CA CYS A 471 -4.12 -9.91 20.07
C CYS A 471 -5.41 -9.98 20.91
N ASP A 472 -5.51 -10.96 21.80
CA ASP A 472 -6.61 -11.05 22.77
C ASP A 472 -6.35 -10.19 24.03
N ASN A 473 -5.13 -9.69 24.22
CA ASN A 473 -4.82 -8.77 25.30
C ASN A 473 -5.46 -7.40 25.02
N ARG A 474 -6.36 -6.97 25.91
CA ARG A 474 -7.06 -5.68 25.82
C ARG A 474 -6.16 -4.47 26.04
N ASP A 475 -4.93 -4.68 26.47
CA ASP A 475 -3.93 -3.62 26.66
C ASP A 475 -2.86 -3.56 25.54
N PHE A 476 -3.02 -4.36 24.46
CA PHE A 476 -2.30 -4.20 23.20
C PHE A 476 -2.98 -3.11 22.36
N HIS A 477 -2.27 -2.02 22.08
CA HIS A 477 -2.77 -0.85 21.39
C HIS A 477 -1.89 -0.53 20.17
N PRO A 478 -2.11 -1.21 19.03
CA PRO A 478 -1.31 -1.01 17.84
C PRO A 478 -1.57 0.38 17.26
N THR A 479 -0.52 1.20 17.21
CA THR A 479 -0.56 2.56 16.69
C THR A 479 -0.07 2.63 15.25
N ASP A 480 0.94 1.85 14.87
CA ASP A 480 1.62 1.93 13.57
C ASP A 480 2.01 0.53 13.03
N VAL A 481 2.17 0.43 11.71
CA VAL A 481 2.66 -0.75 10.98
C VAL A 481 3.62 -0.34 9.85
N ILE A 482 4.91 -0.63 10.00
CA ILE A 482 5.98 -0.16 9.10
C ILE A 482 6.57 -1.34 8.31
N GLU A 483 6.89 -1.17 7.03
CA GLU A 483 7.67 -2.15 6.25
C GLU A 483 9.17 -1.86 6.36
N ASP A 484 9.98 -2.86 6.72
CA ASP A 484 11.45 -2.80 6.58
C ASP A 484 11.86 -3.23 5.16
N ALA A 485 13.07 -2.87 4.72
CA ALA A 485 13.55 -3.17 3.38
C ALA A 485 13.73 -4.68 3.11
N ASP A 486 13.90 -5.51 4.15
CA ASP A 486 13.87 -6.98 4.04
C ASP A 486 12.47 -7.52 3.66
N GLY A 487 11.44 -6.67 3.72
CA GLY A 487 10.05 -6.98 3.42
C GLY A 487 9.27 -7.56 4.59
N SER A 488 9.84 -7.58 5.81
CA SER A 488 9.11 -7.83 7.05
C SER A 488 8.33 -6.60 7.50
N LEU A 489 7.35 -6.80 8.37
CA LEU A 489 6.59 -5.69 8.99
C LEU A 489 6.99 -5.50 10.44
N LEU A 490 6.89 -4.27 10.93
CA LEU A 490 7.04 -3.91 12.34
C LEU A 490 5.71 -3.33 12.82
N VAL A 491 5.12 -3.93 13.85
CA VAL A 491 3.89 -3.43 14.48
C VAL A 491 4.27 -2.76 15.79
N VAL A 492 3.88 -1.50 15.93
CA VAL A 492 4.18 -0.68 17.11
C VAL A 492 3.01 -0.74 18.09
N ASP A 493 3.26 -1.24 19.30
CA ASP A 493 2.34 -1.22 20.44
C ASP A 493 2.74 -0.09 21.40
N THR A 494 1.83 0.85 21.67
CA THR A 494 2.11 1.95 22.61
C THR A 494 1.92 1.57 24.08
N GLY A 495 1.33 0.39 24.36
CA GLY A 495 0.96 -0.02 25.70
C GLY A 495 -0.28 0.72 26.21
N GLY A 496 -0.43 0.85 27.53
CA GLY A 496 -1.69 1.26 28.16
C GLY A 496 -1.82 2.74 28.55
N TRP A 497 -0.82 3.58 28.28
CA TRP A 497 -0.77 4.94 28.83
C TRP A 497 -1.83 5.89 28.27
N PHE A 498 -2.14 5.83 26.97
CA PHE A 498 -2.91 6.87 26.28
C PHE A 498 -4.42 6.68 26.40
N TYR A 499 -5.14 7.75 26.78
CA TYR A 499 -6.61 7.74 26.86
C TYR A 499 -7.29 9.02 26.32
N ARG A 500 -6.58 10.16 26.24
CA ARG A 500 -7.20 11.45 25.88
C ARG A 500 -7.81 11.46 24.48
N GLY A 501 -9.14 11.41 24.42
CA GLY A 501 -9.92 11.42 23.18
C GLY A 501 -10.35 10.02 22.69
N CYS A 502 -9.92 8.94 23.36
CA CYS A 502 -10.42 7.61 23.04
C CYS A 502 -11.79 7.39 23.73
N PRO A 503 -12.84 6.94 23.01
CA PRO A 503 -14.15 6.71 23.61
C PRO A 503 -14.16 5.46 24.52
N THR A 504 -13.30 4.49 24.27
CA THR A 504 -13.30 3.15 24.90
C THR A 504 -12.17 2.92 25.89
N SER A 505 -10.97 3.47 25.65
CA SER A 505 -9.92 3.56 26.66
C SER A 505 -10.10 4.85 27.45
N GLN A 506 -10.70 4.74 28.65
CA GLN A 506 -11.02 5.87 29.54
C GLN A 506 -10.10 5.96 30.77
N ILE A 507 -9.14 5.03 30.92
CA ILE A 507 -8.28 4.89 32.09
C ILE A 507 -6.84 4.70 31.61
N ALA A 508 -5.97 5.67 31.91
CA ALA A 508 -4.54 5.54 31.69
C ALA A 508 -3.95 4.42 32.55
N LYS A 509 -3.12 3.57 31.93
CA LYS A 509 -2.29 2.55 32.58
C LYS A 509 -0.82 2.75 32.16
N PRO A 510 -0.13 3.81 32.63
CA PRO A 510 1.24 4.09 32.22
C PRO A 510 2.22 2.96 32.57
N ASP A 511 1.95 2.17 33.62
CA ASP A 511 2.77 1.01 33.97
C ASP A 511 2.71 -0.13 32.93
N ILE A 512 1.75 -0.10 32.00
CA ILE A 512 1.70 -1.02 30.86
C ILE A 512 2.54 -0.41 29.72
N LEU A 513 3.79 -0.84 29.67
CA LEU A 513 4.75 -0.47 28.64
C LEU A 513 4.45 -1.18 27.32
N GLY A 514 4.74 -0.51 26.21
CA GLY A 514 4.57 -0.99 24.84
C GLY A 514 5.75 -1.78 24.31
N GLY A 515 5.87 -1.87 22.98
CA GLY A 515 6.97 -2.57 22.30
C GLY A 515 6.79 -2.59 20.78
N ILE A 516 7.82 -3.05 20.06
CA ILE A 516 7.84 -3.15 18.61
C ILE A 516 8.03 -4.62 18.22
N TYR A 517 7.11 -5.13 17.41
CA TYR A 517 7.03 -6.55 17.04
C TYR A 517 7.25 -6.72 15.55
N ARG A 518 8.32 -7.43 15.18
CA ARG A 518 8.61 -7.76 13.78
C ARG A 518 7.86 -9.03 13.38
N ILE A 519 7.12 -8.94 12.28
CA ILE A 519 6.31 -10.01 11.69
C ILE A 519 7.01 -10.48 10.40
N ARG A 520 7.29 -11.78 10.31
CA ARG A 520 7.95 -12.43 9.17
C ARG A 520 7.15 -13.64 8.70
N ARG A 521 7.41 -14.07 7.47
CA ARG A 521 6.97 -15.38 6.97
C ARG A 521 8.02 -16.42 7.34
N ASP A 522 7.58 -17.56 7.84
CA ASP A 522 8.46 -18.64 8.27
C ASP A 522 9.23 -19.24 7.08
N GLY A 523 10.51 -19.52 7.28
CA GLY A 523 11.40 -20.04 6.23
C GLY A 523 11.76 -19.04 5.12
N MET A 524 11.40 -17.76 5.25
CA MET A 524 11.87 -16.70 4.36
C MET A 524 13.38 -16.50 4.52
N THR A 525 14.11 -16.53 3.41
CA THR A 525 15.49 -16.02 3.35
C THR A 525 15.47 -14.50 3.17
N THR A 526 16.31 -13.79 3.92
CA THR A 526 16.49 -12.34 3.78
C THR A 526 16.96 -11.99 2.37
N VAL A 527 16.38 -10.95 1.78
CA VAL A 527 16.86 -10.41 0.50
C VAL A 527 18.29 -9.87 0.69
N PRO A 528 19.30 -10.32 -0.08
CA PRO A 528 20.67 -9.81 0.05
C PRO A 528 20.75 -8.31 -0.23
N ASP A 529 21.44 -7.59 0.67
CA ASP A 529 21.57 -6.12 0.67
C ASP A 529 20.23 -5.41 0.34
N PRO A 530 19.21 -5.50 1.22
CA PRO A 530 17.86 -5.07 0.88
C PRO A 530 17.75 -3.55 0.67
N ARG A 531 18.67 -2.78 1.26
CA ARG A 531 18.75 -1.31 1.17
C ARG A 531 19.71 -0.79 0.10
N GLY A 532 20.55 -1.65 -0.48
CA GLY A 532 21.58 -1.22 -1.44
C GLY A 532 22.80 -0.56 -0.78
N LYS A 533 23.12 -0.92 0.47
CA LYS A 533 24.27 -0.40 1.24
C LYS A 533 25.61 -0.65 0.54
N GLN A 534 25.68 -1.65 -0.34
CA GLN A 534 26.89 -2.01 -1.09
C GLN A 534 26.96 -1.36 -2.47
N ILE A 535 25.94 -0.57 -2.84
CA ILE A 535 25.93 0.20 -4.08
C ILE A 535 26.69 1.51 -3.83
N ASP A 536 27.88 1.63 -4.41
CA ASP A 536 28.55 2.93 -4.53
C ASP A 536 27.75 3.81 -5.52
N TRP A 537 26.84 4.60 -4.97
CA TRP A 537 26.00 5.53 -5.72
C TRP A 537 26.81 6.60 -6.44
N ALA A 538 27.91 7.09 -5.85
CA ALA A 538 28.75 8.12 -6.44
C ALA A 538 29.52 7.60 -7.67
N ALA A 539 30.02 6.37 -7.63
CA ALA A 539 30.69 5.73 -8.77
C ALA A 539 29.73 5.12 -9.80
N ARG A 540 28.43 5.03 -9.50
CA ARG A 540 27.43 4.38 -10.36
C ARG A 540 27.34 5.08 -11.73
N SER A 541 27.54 4.35 -12.82
CA SER A 541 27.37 4.92 -14.16
C SER A 541 25.90 5.23 -14.46
N GLU A 542 25.62 6.21 -15.34
CA GLU A 542 24.25 6.53 -15.78
C GLU A 542 23.48 5.29 -16.29
N THR A 543 24.16 4.40 -17.00
CA THR A 543 23.54 3.18 -17.54
C THR A 543 23.13 2.21 -16.44
N GLN A 544 23.93 2.08 -15.38
CA GLN A 544 23.59 1.27 -14.21
C GLN A 544 22.45 1.92 -13.43
N LEU A 545 22.52 3.24 -13.18
CA LEU A 545 21.48 4.00 -12.49
C LEU A 545 20.11 3.85 -13.15
N MET A 546 20.03 3.82 -14.49
CA MET A 546 18.78 3.54 -15.21
C MET A 546 18.28 2.08 -15.08
N GLN A 547 19.12 1.11 -14.73
CA GLN A 547 18.68 -0.23 -14.34
C GLN A 547 18.22 -0.25 -12.88
N ASP A 548 18.87 0.51 -12.01
CA ASP A 548 18.54 0.58 -10.58
C ASP A 548 17.12 1.17 -10.35
N LEU A 549 16.64 2.03 -11.26
CA LEU A 549 15.23 2.52 -11.31
C LEU A 549 14.18 1.40 -11.43
N LYS A 550 14.57 0.14 -11.69
CA LYS A 550 13.69 -1.04 -11.72
C LYS A 550 14.24 -2.22 -10.92
N ASP A 551 15.14 -1.98 -9.98
CA ASP A 551 15.58 -2.99 -9.03
C ASP A 551 14.37 -3.63 -8.32
N THR A 552 14.44 -4.92 -7.98
CA THR A 552 13.33 -5.60 -7.30
C THR A 552 13.13 -5.07 -5.87
N ARG A 553 14.21 -4.61 -5.22
CA ARG A 553 14.24 -3.98 -3.90
C ARG A 553 13.70 -2.55 -3.99
N TYR A 554 12.64 -2.24 -3.25
CA TYR A 554 12.01 -0.91 -3.35
C TYR A 554 12.90 0.21 -2.80
N ALA A 555 13.65 -0.05 -1.71
CA ALA A 555 14.58 0.92 -1.13
C ALA A 555 15.67 1.33 -2.14
N VAL A 556 16.18 0.37 -2.93
CA VAL A 556 17.17 0.65 -3.99
C VAL A 556 16.57 1.50 -5.12
N ARG A 557 15.29 1.31 -5.47
CA ARG A 557 14.61 2.16 -6.46
C ARG A 557 14.47 3.60 -5.95
N GLU A 558 14.09 3.81 -4.69
CA GLU A 558 14.00 5.17 -4.12
C GLU A 558 15.38 5.85 -4.05
N GLN A 559 16.43 5.12 -3.65
CA GLN A 559 17.80 5.64 -3.69
C GLN A 559 18.27 5.96 -5.12
N ALA A 560 17.91 5.14 -6.12
CA ALA A 560 18.19 5.43 -7.52
C ALA A 560 17.44 6.68 -8.03
N VAL A 561 16.20 6.91 -7.58
CA VAL A 561 15.45 8.14 -7.85
C VAL A 561 16.13 9.34 -7.19
N GLN A 562 16.53 9.25 -5.92
CA GLN A 562 17.22 10.33 -5.20
C GLN A 562 18.57 10.66 -5.82
N GLU A 563 19.36 9.65 -6.22
CA GLU A 563 20.63 9.84 -6.92
C GLU A 563 20.44 10.45 -8.31
N CYS A 564 19.34 10.13 -9.01
CA CYS A 564 18.97 10.86 -10.23
C CYS A 564 18.72 12.34 -9.95
N VAL A 565 17.94 12.67 -8.90
CA VAL A 565 17.67 14.07 -8.48
C VAL A 565 18.97 14.80 -8.15
N ARG A 566 19.85 14.18 -7.37
CA ARG A 566 21.16 14.70 -6.96
C ARG A 566 22.07 15.04 -8.15
N ARG A 567 21.99 14.27 -9.24
CA ARG A 567 22.73 14.51 -10.50
C ARG A 567 22.11 15.56 -11.42
N GLY A 568 20.83 15.89 -11.21
CA GLY A 568 20.09 16.90 -11.97
C GLY A 568 20.24 16.77 -13.49
N ASP A 569 20.57 17.89 -14.13
CA ASP A 569 20.72 18.08 -15.58
C ASP A 569 21.48 16.95 -16.31
N ALA A 570 22.52 16.39 -15.68
CA ALA A 570 23.37 15.38 -16.31
C ALA A 570 22.58 14.11 -16.71
N VAL A 571 21.60 13.71 -15.91
CA VAL A 571 20.81 12.48 -16.15
C VAL A 571 19.49 12.73 -16.87
N VAL A 572 19.03 13.97 -17.01
CA VAL A 572 17.75 14.31 -17.67
C VAL A 572 17.61 13.71 -19.07
N PRO A 573 18.63 13.70 -19.95
CA PRO A 573 18.52 13.04 -21.27
C PRO A 573 18.30 11.52 -21.18
N LYS A 574 18.86 10.85 -20.17
CA LYS A 574 18.68 9.41 -19.92
C LYS A 574 17.29 9.13 -19.36
N LEU A 575 16.85 9.92 -18.38
CA LEU A 575 15.50 9.86 -17.82
C LEU A 575 14.45 10.09 -18.92
N ALA A 576 14.59 11.12 -19.75
CA ALA A 576 13.69 11.40 -20.87
C ALA A 576 13.62 10.26 -21.92
N SER A 577 14.71 9.50 -22.08
CA SER A 577 14.73 8.28 -22.87
C SER A 577 14.04 7.12 -22.15
N ALA A 578 14.29 6.92 -20.85
CA ALA A 578 13.66 5.89 -20.04
C ALA A 578 12.13 6.04 -19.99
N VAL A 579 11.64 7.29 -19.84
CA VAL A 579 10.19 7.59 -19.87
C VAL A 579 9.51 7.11 -21.17
N LYS A 580 10.23 7.10 -22.30
CA LYS A 580 9.71 6.66 -23.61
C LYS A 580 9.93 5.16 -23.86
N ASN A 581 11.11 4.65 -23.51
CA ASN A 581 11.65 3.40 -24.04
C ASN A 581 11.81 2.28 -22.99
N ALA A 582 11.79 2.61 -21.69
CA ALA A 582 11.93 1.61 -20.63
C ALA A 582 10.60 0.90 -20.32
N ASP A 583 10.71 -0.20 -19.58
CA ASP A 583 9.59 -0.89 -18.94
C ASP A 583 8.87 0.01 -17.91
N LEU A 584 7.70 -0.45 -17.46
CA LEU A 584 6.75 0.35 -16.67
C LEU A 584 7.37 0.90 -15.37
N THR A 585 8.09 0.06 -14.61
CA THR A 585 8.70 0.46 -13.33
C THR A 585 9.82 1.49 -13.52
N ALA A 586 10.76 1.25 -14.44
CA ALA A 586 11.81 2.23 -14.74
C ALA A 586 11.22 3.54 -15.30
N ARG A 587 10.14 3.47 -16.09
CA ARG A 587 9.41 4.62 -16.62
C ARG A 587 8.73 5.43 -15.51
N GLN A 588 8.03 4.80 -14.57
CA GLN A 588 7.40 5.46 -13.43
C GLN A 588 8.45 6.18 -12.57
N ASN A 589 9.53 5.48 -12.20
CA ASN A 589 10.59 6.07 -11.37
C ASN A 589 11.38 7.17 -12.11
N ALA A 590 11.52 7.07 -13.44
CA ALA A 590 12.07 8.17 -14.23
C ALA A 590 11.14 9.41 -14.25
N ILE A 591 9.81 9.22 -14.28
CA ILE A 591 8.84 10.32 -14.13
C ILE A 591 8.96 10.94 -12.73
N TRP A 592 9.07 10.14 -11.66
CA TRP A 592 9.25 10.65 -10.30
C TRP A 592 10.55 11.43 -10.12
N ALA A 593 11.68 10.91 -10.61
CA ALA A 593 12.96 11.64 -10.61
C ALA A 593 12.88 12.99 -11.33
N LEU A 594 12.30 13.01 -12.55
CA LEU A 594 12.09 14.27 -13.28
C LEU A 594 11.11 15.21 -12.57
N THR A 595 10.11 14.68 -11.86
CA THR A 595 9.09 15.48 -11.16
C THR A 595 9.72 16.25 -10.00
N ARG A 596 10.62 15.60 -9.26
CA ARG A 596 11.41 16.20 -8.17
C ARG A 596 12.33 17.34 -8.67
N MET A 597 12.65 17.39 -9.97
CA MET A 597 13.46 18.45 -10.62
C MET A 597 12.63 19.62 -11.21
N LEU A 598 11.29 19.57 -11.16
CA LEU A 598 10.42 20.57 -11.79
C LEU A 598 10.62 21.98 -11.22
N GLY A 599 10.62 22.97 -12.11
CA GLY A 599 10.83 24.39 -11.78
C GLY A 599 12.30 24.79 -11.60
N GLN A 600 13.21 23.84 -11.40
CA GLN A 600 14.66 24.07 -11.39
C GLN A 600 15.32 23.76 -12.74
N ASN A 601 14.72 22.88 -13.55
CA ASN A 601 15.26 22.45 -14.84
C ASN A 601 14.19 22.46 -15.96
N ASP A 602 14.40 23.30 -16.98
CA ASP A 602 13.50 23.43 -18.14
C ASP A 602 13.45 22.17 -19.03
N GLN A 603 14.53 21.40 -19.10
CA GLN A 603 14.55 20.14 -19.86
C GLN A 603 13.72 19.06 -19.17
N ALA A 604 13.63 19.06 -17.83
CA ALA A 604 12.75 18.16 -17.08
C ALA A 604 11.26 18.48 -17.36
N ASN A 605 10.91 19.78 -17.40
CA ASN A 605 9.56 20.24 -17.78
C ASN A 605 9.17 19.72 -19.18
N VAL A 606 10.09 19.76 -20.15
CA VAL A 606 9.89 19.22 -21.51
C VAL A 606 9.85 17.68 -21.53
N ALA A 607 10.70 17.02 -20.77
CA ALA A 607 10.78 15.55 -20.72
C ALA A 607 9.48 14.91 -20.22
N ILE A 608 8.87 15.47 -19.16
CA ILE A 608 7.62 15.00 -18.57
C ILE A 608 6.42 15.19 -19.49
N THR A 609 6.38 16.29 -20.25
CA THR A 609 5.24 16.65 -21.13
C THR A 609 5.27 15.99 -22.52
N ALA A 610 6.38 15.33 -22.88
CA ALA A 610 6.61 14.73 -24.20
C ALA A 610 5.83 13.42 -24.52
N PRO A 611 5.48 12.52 -23.58
CA PRO A 611 4.77 11.27 -23.90
C PRO A 611 3.24 11.44 -23.72
N ARG A 612 2.47 11.28 -24.81
CA ARG A 612 1.00 11.42 -24.79
C ARG A 612 0.23 10.10 -24.70
N ASP A 613 0.92 8.96 -24.71
CA ASP A 613 0.33 7.63 -24.93
C ASP A 613 0.45 6.69 -23.70
N GLU A 614 0.30 7.27 -22.51
CA GLU A 614 0.39 6.64 -21.16
C GLU A 614 1.83 6.50 -20.55
N PRO A 615 1.99 6.70 -19.22
CA PRO A 615 0.99 6.83 -18.15
C PRO A 615 0.45 8.26 -17.95
N ARG A 616 -0.79 8.52 -18.38
CA ARG A 616 -1.41 9.85 -18.29
C ARG A 616 -1.74 10.32 -16.87
N ARG A 617 -1.78 9.42 -15.88
CA ARG A 617 -2.37 9.70 -14.55
C ARG A 617 -1.41 10.41 -13.59
N ALA A 618 -0.20 9.89 -13.40
CA ALA A 618 0.83 10.54 -12.57
C ALA A 618 1.20 11.93 -13.14
N THR A 619 1.51 11.99 -14.44
CA THR A 619 1.96 13.21 -15.13
C THR A 619 0.96 14.38 -15.12
N VAL A 620 -0.34 14.12 -15.23
CA VAL A 620 -1.37 15.18 -15.25
C VAL A 620 -1.66 15.71 -13.85
N ARG A 621 -1.40 14.93 -12.80
CA ARG A 621 -1.54 15.36 -11.40
C ARG A 621 -0.31 16.15 -10.95
N THR A 622 0.90 15.63 -11.17
CA THR A 622 2.15 16.30 -10.77
C THR A 622 2.39 17.66 -11.42
N THR A 623 1.91 17.87 -12.65
CA THR A 623 2.00 19.18 -13.32
C THR A 623 1.06 20.23 -12.74
N TYR A 624 0.00 19.82 -12.02
CA TYR A 624 -0.91 20.72 -11.32
C TYR A 624 -0.28 21.24 -10.01
N ASP A 625 0.30 20.34 -9.21
CA ASP A 625 0.98 20.67 -7.93
C ASP A 625 2.26 21.52 -8.14
N GLY A 626 2.90 21.40 -9.31
CA GLY A 626 4.18 22.05 -9.61
C GLY A 626 4.11 23.44 -10.25
N THR A 627 2.91 23.94 -10.60
CA THR A 627 2.77 25.19 -11.39
C THR A 627 1.81 26.24 -10.80
N SER A 628 1.18 25.95 -9.66
CA SER A 628 0.18 26.80 -8.98
C SER A 628 0.79 27.96 -8.17
N GLY A 629 1.44 28.90 -8.86
CA GLY A 629 1.88 30.16 -8.25
C GLY A 629 0.71 31.03 -7.75
N SER A 630 0.66 31.25 -6.43
CA SER A 630 -0.29 32.12 -5.68
C SER A 630 -1.73 31.61 -5.52
N LEU A 631 -2.24 31.82 -4.29
CA LEU A 631 -3.58 31.47 -3.79
C LEU A 631 -4.75 32.20 -4.49
N ASP A 632 -4.48 33.12 -5.42
CA ASP A 632 -5.50 33.96 -6.09
C ASP A 632 -5.58 33.77 -7.62
N SER A 633 -4.76 32.88 -8.21
CA SER A 633 -4.77 32.68 -9.66
C SER A 633 -5.89 31.71 -10.10
N LYS A 634 -6.85 32.24 -10.87
CA LYS A 634 -7.94 31.44 -11.46
C LYS A 634 -7.37 30.31 -12.33
N PRO A 635 -7.87 29.06 -12.21
CA PRO A 635 -7.38 27.96 -13.04
C PRO A 635 -7.62 28.26 -14.52
N GLN A 636 -6.57 28.16 -15.34
CA GLN A 636 -6.71 28.26 -16.79
C GLN A 636 -7.48 27.03 -17.30
N ASN A 637 -8.51 27.28 -18.11
CA ASN A 637 -9.44 26.24 -18.58
C ASN A 637 -8.76 25.16 -19.44
N LEU A 638 -8.37 24.05 -18.81
CA LEU A 638 -8.11 22.79 -19.50
C LEU A 638 -9.42 21.99 -19.56
N HIS A 639 -10.05 22.00 -20.73
CA HIS A 639 -11.30 21.28 -20.96
C HIS A 639 -11.13 19.76 -20.79
N PHE A 640 -11.76 19.19 -19.77
CA PHE A 640 -11.91 17.74 -19.63
C PHE A 640 -12.71 17.19 -20.82
N ALA A 641 -12.04 16.41 -21.69
CA ALA A 641 -12.69 15.73 -22.81
C ALA A 641 -13.63 14.63 -22.28
N ARG A 642 -14.93 14.94 -22.26
CA ARG A 642 -15.99 14.01 -21.84
C ARG A 642 -16.14 12.92 -22.91
N VAL A 643 -15.72 11.69 -22.62
CA VAL A 643 -16.01 10.53 -23.48
C VAL A 643 -17.50 10.19 -23.34
N GLN A 644 -18.32 10.74 -24.23
CA GLN A 644 -19.69 10.26 -24.46
C GLN A 644 -19.71 9.32 -25.65
N GLY A 645 -20.39 8.18 -25.49
CA GLY A 645 -20.54 7.18 -26.53
C GLY A 645 -21.34 7.69 -27.74
N ASN A 646 -21.11 7.03 -28.89
CA ASN A 646 -21.66 7.32 -30.21
C ASN A 646 -23.07 7.97 -30.22
N GLY A 647 -23.11 9.26 -30.53
CA GLY A 647 -24.31 10.04 -30.84
C GLY A 647 -24.00 11.06 -31.95
N LYS A 648 -24.93 11.24 -32.90
CA LYS A 648 -24.67 12.04 -34.12
C LYS A 648 -24.51 13.53 -33.81
N VAL A 649 -23.62 14.17 -34.58
CA VAL A 649 -23.33 15.62 -34.53
C VAL A 649 -24.60 16.45 -34.77
N GLY A 650 -24.85 17.42 -33.89
CA GLY A 650 -25.87 18.46 -33.99
C GLY A 650 -25.31 19.82 -33.57
N GLN A 651 -25.69 20.87 -34.29
CA GLN A 651 -25.05 22.20 -34.33
C GLN A 651 -24.86 22.93 -32.99
N THR A 652 -23.78 23.72 -32.93
CA THR A 652 -23.51 24.77 -31.93
C THR A 652 -24.50 25.92 -32.00
N VAL A 653 -24.86 26.47 -30.82
CA VAL A 653 -25.52 27.77 -30.65
C VAL A 653 -24.75 28.53 -29.57
N GLU A 654 -24.42 29.79 -29.82
CA GLU A 654 -23.71 30.67 -28.87
C GLU A 654 -24.64 31.16 -27.74
N PRO A 655 -24.11 31.45 -26.53
CA PRO A 655 -24.92 31.96 -25.43
C PRO A 655 -25.16 33.47 -25.57
N ASP A 656 -26.41 33.85 -25.79
CA ASP A 656 -26.84 35.26 -25.83
C ASP A 656 -26.97 35.85 -24.42
N SER A 657 -26.71 37.15 -24.30
CA SER A 657 -26.56 37.84 -23.01
C SER A 657 -27.88 38.32 -22.41
N ALA A 658 -28.18 37.93 -21.17
CA ALA A 658 -29.22 38.60 -20.36
C ALA A 658 -29.00 38.45 -18.84
N MET A 659 -28.77 39.57 -18.14
CA MET A 659 -29.11 39.67 -16.70
C MET A 659 -30.63 39.71 -16.54
N PRO A 660 -31.13 39.35 -15.34
CA PRO A 660 -31.91 40.35 -14.60
C PRO A 660 -31.47 40.53 -13.14
N ARG A 661 -31.85 41.66 -12.55
CA ARG A 661 -31.52 42.07 -11.18
C ARG A 661 -32.62 41.70 -10.18
N HIS A 662 -32.24 41.62 -8.91
CA HIS A 662 -33.05 41.76 -7.69
C HIS A 662 -34.26 40.84 -7.46
N ALA A 663 -34.18 40.09 -6.36
CA ALA A 663 -35.19 40.16 -5.30
C ALA A 663 -34.52 39.86 -3.94
N GLU A 664 -34.74 40.73 -2.95
CA GLU A 664 -34.45 40.43 -1.54
C GLU A 664 -35.48 39.43 -1.00
N ARG A 665 -35.09 38.58 -0.05
CA ARG A 665 -35.99 38.14 1.03
C ARG A 665 -35.28 37.48 2.21
N ASP A 666 -35.74 37.83 3.40
CA ASP A 666 -35.21 37.41 4.69
C ASP A 666 -35.59 35.97 5.09
N GLY A 667 -34.71 35.39 5.93
CA GLY A 667 -35.09 34.49 7.03
C GLY A 667 -35.57 33.08 6.71
N TYR A 668 -34.72 32.08 6.94
CA TYR A 668 -34.66 31.34 8.22
C TYR A 668 -33.40 30.48 8.33
#